data_AF-A0AAD8EGP7-F1
#
_entry.id   AF-A0AAD8EGP7-F1
#
_cell.length_a   1.000
_cell.length_b   1.000
_cell.length_c   1.000
_cell.angle_alpha   90.00
_cell.angle_beta   90.00
_cell.angle_gamma   90.00
#
_symmetry.space_group_name_H-M   'P 1'
#
loop_
_entity.id
_entity.type
_entity.pdbx_description
1 polymer ?
#
loop_
_entity_poly.entity_id
_entity_poly.type
_entity_poly.pdbx_seq_one_letter_code
_entity_poly.pdbx_strand_id
1 'polypeptide(L)'
;MILACTMMLASGNCPSNCHCSKYKTFCSLARLGTIPSELQITTLLLRIQLDNISQITNIRGLHNLTHMELNKVQLKKILPEAFRNISKLQQLAITFNNISVLERNSFKYLNDLYFLNLSNNIITNLEQETFSGLINLRIVDLSYNKIKQLKANAFEGMSYNADCNIINNFELEYFSVLYSVEPLVLKYFCQFTYFSIGYNSKHLIPSYIPFGMTISKLSWNQIIIYKNIHKRLSGMLYLDMSNGHLKNLQAIKLHNLSQLLYYDLSNNYFKIINSGNFKGLISLKTLKLNHNYYLTYLSNSSFNGLESLEILEISQCSIQTIEINTFDGLFKLRILDISWNNLHNLNNSIFSKLQSLKELKLENNKILNIDTGAFSYLNSLKILMHILTRNPFAFGQTPTRFITQCLTSTFTFPNKPVAKEAFKIFRRLDSLSLTASVSLPYSMQVLKSLQLYLDGGSINPKEELISIMLTVRYIKDLNITLLRINSTDYFTIFSEFHVSNLIIACSDFNIFDKTFIGLSMLKYFTIQELENTSIKMHVFSNMKSLIKLEIYYKYNLTYSRGSFYGLNNLRSLYIQCQTLKARFIFRKIPSKCIDVETFQGLHNLTQLNLEQNKLTCINPGAFIGLKKIQSINLSRNKINKINAGVFGALCKNNFKMSCINVTLSEYCNSTNALKTIEHLNLAINNITYIHPHSFIWCNNMQTLDLSANILLNLDSKFLYTPALKVLDMHDCNISNIINNTFECAPLLFEIQFSSNSKIINLNVNSLTHLKYLKSIDLSHNSILCDCELYDTWFWTKERNIILKTDHYKSGNSSYCGNRNIDELFSNINCNNKSTEIQVKKSHATIKDEFAFFKEYIEPILLIIILILGLLCNFFLLYISFRHSDLRTKQNACVIHLAFADILCLLLNLPLSYWDNFKSLNKICKLQTIPTAWLLMMTWISAIVTSFPAYYSATVEIRCLYCPPGNQDYIQNVWTFQFIVYCLGSAIVIAFFNIKTSSYLKESICRIPGEIKDNVKARNRKMAADTVFILVTVFFISYLPNYILRVLVAWNIVDIENIFIISFFTFCLFFCNSLFNPISLFHNEL
;
A
#
# COMPACT_ATOMS: atom_id res chain seq x y z
N MET A 1 31.88 58.36 13.07
CA MET A 1 30.43 58.31 12.75
C MET A 1 30.10 57.68 11.41
N ILE A 2 30.69 58.10 10.27
CA ILE A 2 30.30 57.58 8.94
C ILE A 2 30.47 56.05 8.80
N LEU A 3 31.56 55.45 9.33
CA LEU A 3 31.72 53.98 9.34
C LEU A 3 30.67 53.22 10.19
N ALA A 4 30.01 53.88 11.15
CA ALA A 4 28.95 53.26 11.94
C ALA A 4 27.62 53.19 11.15
N CYS A 5 27.35 54.18 10.29
CA CYS A 5 26.18 54.15 9.40
C CYS A 5 26.29 53.08 8.30
N THR A 6 27.50 52.80 7.77
CA THR A 6 27.68 51.77 6.74
C THR A 6 27.53 50.35 7.26
N MET A 7 27.77 50.10 8.55
CA MET A 7 27.58 48.78 9.18
C MET A 7 26.12 48.51 9.60
N MET A 8 25.30 49.56 9.82
CA MET A 8 23.89 49.41 10.21
C MET A 8 22.91 49.24 9.02
N LEU A 9 23.36 49.36 7.78
CA LEU A 9 22.52 49.17 6.58
C LEU A 9 22.68 47.80 5.90
N ALA A 10 23.43 46.87 6.50
CA ALA A 10 23.67 45.53 5.96
C ALA A 10 22.87 44.40 6.64
N SER A 11 22.12 44.70 7.71
CA SER A 11 21.24 43.75 8.40
C SER A 11 19.81 43.77 7.83
N GLY A 12 19.68 43.54 6.52
CA GLY A 12 18.40 43.52 5.81
C GLY A 12 17.71 42.16 5.88
N ASN A 13 16.73 42.05 6.78
CA ASN A 13 15.70 41.03 6.98
C ASN A 13 15.72 39.81 6.02
N CYS A 14 16.18 38.67 6.54
CA CYS A 14 15.85 37.36 5.96
C CYS A 14 14.63 36.78 6.68
N PRO A 15 13.59 36.30 5.98
CA PRO A 15 12.44 35.65 6.61
C PRO A 15 12.86 34.42 7.43
N SER A 16 12.17 34.16 8.53
CA SER A 16 12.42 32.97 9.36
C SER A 16 12.25 31.68 8.54
N ASN A 17 13.18 30.74 8.68
CA ASN A 17 13.30 29.52 7.87
C ASN A 17 13.66 29.73 6.37
N CYS A 18 14.08 30.93 5.99
CA CYS A 18 14.83 31.15 4.75
C CYS A 18 16.33 31.30 5.05
N HIS A 19 17.17 30.90 4.09
CA HIS A 19 18.60 31.17 4.05
C HIS A 19 18.86 32.24 2.98
N CYS A 20 19.15 33.46 3.42
CA CYS A 20 19.47 34.58 2.54
C CYS A 20 20.98 34.83 2.54
N SER A 21 21.51 35.05 1.35
CA SER A 21 22.88 35.47 1.04
C SER A 21 22.81 36.67 0.09
N LYS A 22 23.89 37.44 -0.03
CA LYS A 22 23.96 38.72 -0.75
C LYS A 22 23.29 38.75 -2.14
N TYR A 23 23.25 37.61 -2.83
CA TYR A 23 22.64 37.44 -4.16
C TYR A 23 21.65 36.26 -4.27
N LYS A 24 21.42 35.48 -3.21
CA LYS A 24 20.64 34.23 -3.28
C LYS A 24 19.76 34.04 -2.04
N THR A 25 18.50 33.70 -2.25
CA THR A 25 17.54 33.40 -1.19
C THR A 25 16.93 32.02 -1.39
N PHE A 26 16.99 31.18 -0.36
CA PHE A 26 16.46 29.81 -0.35
C PHE A 26 15.49 29.62 0.81
N CYS A 27 14.22 29.34 0.52
CA CYS A 27 13.18 29.09 1.51
C CYS A 27 12.64 27.66 1.34
N SER A 28 12.43 26.95 2.45
CA SER A 28 11.95 25.56 2.42
C SER A 28 11.11 25.26 3.66
N LEU A 29 9.83 24.90 3.51
CA LEU A 29 8.88 24.75 4.63
C LEU A 29 8.82 26.01 5.54
N ALA A 30 8.96 27.19 4.92
CA ALA A 30 9.07 28.48 5.59
C ALA A 30 7.71 29.13 5.94
N ARG A 31 6.59 28.56 5.46
CA ARG A 31 5.19 28.97 5.73
C ARG A 31 4.90 30.44 5.37
N LEU A 32 5.52 30.94 4.31
CA LEU A 32 5.54 32.37 3.97
C LEU A 32 4.16 32.94 3.60
N GLY A 33 3.23 32.12 3.09
CA GLY A 33 1.88 32.52 2.65
C GLY A 33 1.86 33.31 1.34
N THR A 34 2.81 34.24 1.17
CA THR A 34 3.08 35.02 -0.03
C THR A 34 4.60 35.10 -0.27
N ILE A 35 5.04 35.66 -1.39
CA ILE A 35 6.46 35.92 -1.63
C ILE A 35 6.86 37.16 -0.79
N PRO A 36 7.84 37.06 0.13
CA PRO A 36 8.14 38.15 1.05
C PRO A 36 8.66 39.40 0.34
N SER A 37 8.04 40.56 0.62
CA SER A 37 8.42 41.85 0.03
C SER A 37 9.67 42.49 0.65
N GLU A 38 10.13 41.97 1.78
CA GLU A 38 11.25 42.49 2.57
C GLU A 38 12.62 41.95 2.12
N LEU A 39 12.64 41.10 1.09
CA LEU A 39 13.86 40.48 0.57
C LEU A 39 14.84 41.52 0.00
N GLN A 40 16.13 41.23 0.16
CA GLN A 40 17.21 42.12 -0.26
C GLN A 40 17.11 42.45 -1.76
N ILE A 41 17.16 43.74 -2.10
CA ILE A 41 17.08 44.27 -3.49
C ILE A 41 18.22 43.74 -4.39
N THR A 42 19.29 43.24 -3.78
CA THR A 42 20.44 42.58 -4.45
C THR A 42 20.21 41.10 -4.78
N THR A 43 19.07 40.50 -4.41
CA THR A 43 18.77 39.09 -4.68
C THR A 43 18.66 38.84 -6.18
N LEU A 44 19.53 37.98 -6.71
CA LEU A 44 19.56 37.56 -8.11
C LEU A 44 18.87 36.20 -8.32
N LEU A 45 18.88 35.33 -7.31
CA LEU A 45 18.24 34.01 -7.31
C LEU A 45 17.30 33.85 -6.11
N LEU A 46 16.07 33.43 -6.35
CA LEU A 46 15.07 33.11 -5.32
C LEU A 46 14.52 31.70 -5.55
N ARG A 47 14.70 30.79 -4.59
CA ARG A 47 14.11 29.46 -4.58
C ARG A 47 13.21 29.30 -3.35
N ILE A 48 11.95 28.92 -3.56
CA ILE A 48 10.99 28.59 -2.51
C ILE A 48 10.46 27.18 -2.78
N GLN A 49 10.46 26.30 -1.77
CA GLN A 49 9.98 24.94 -1.92
C GLN A 49 9.17 24.42 -0.72
N LEU A 50 8.26 23.47 -0.96
CA LEU A 50 7.44 22.83 0.09
C LEU A 50 6.72 23.86 0.97
N ASP A 51 6.07 24.83 0.36
CA ASP A 51 5.40 25.95 1.02
C ASP A 51 3.92 26.05 0.61
N ASN A 52 3.18 27.02 1.17
CA ASN A 52 1.79 27.30 0.80
C ASN A 52 1.66 28.75 0.33
N ILE A 53 2.03 28.99 -0.92
CA ILE A 53 1.85 30.25 -1.65
C ILE A 53 0.77 29.98 -2.70
N SER A 54 -0.49 30.20 -2.31
CA SER A 54 -1.65 29.89 -3.15
C SER A 54 -1.74 30.72 -4.43
N GLN A 55 -1.14 31.92 -4.44
CA GLN A 55 -1.09 32.85 -5.57
C GLN A 55 0.19 33.70 -5.57
N ILE A 56 0.74 33.99 -6.75
CA ILE A 56 1.77 35.02 -6.92
C ILE A 56 1.09 36.39 -6.98
N THR A 57 1.36 37.24 -6.00
CA THR A 57 1.01 38.67 -6.01
C THR A 57 2.15 39.48 -6.65
N ASN A 58 1.88 40.72 -7.09
CA ASN A 58 2.87 41.55 -7.78
C ASN A 58 4.12 41.79 -6.90
N ILE A 59 5.23 41.14 -7.28
CA ILE A 59 6.47 41.08 -6.50
C ILE A 59 7.18 42.44 -6.52
N ARG A 60 7.18 43.16 -5.39
CA ARG A 60 7.85 44.47 -5.26
C ARG A 60 9.29 44.29 -4.73
N GLY A 61 10.19 45.22 -5.05
CA GLY A 61 11.55 45.27 -4.52
C GLY A 61 12.60 44.38 -5.22
N LEU A 62 12.20 43.24 -5.78
CA LEU A 62 13.11 42.25 -6.40
C LEU A 62 13.49 42.56 -7.87
N HIS A 63 13.71 43.83 -8.21
CA HIS A 63 13.90 44.31 -9.59
C HIS A 63 15.16 43.79 -10.31
N ASN A 64 16.09 43.13 -9.60
CA ASN A 64 17.29 42.50 -10.15
C ASN A 64 17.22 40.97 -10.20
N LEU A 65 16.07 40.36 -9.89
CA LEU A 65 15.91 38.92 -9.89
C LEU A 65 16.08 38.36 -11.32
N THR A 66 16.99 37.40 -11.48
CA THR A 66 17.29 36.74 -12.76
C THR A 66 16.87 35.27 -12.77
N HIS A 67 16.82 34.62 -11.60
CA HIS A 67 16.47 33.20 -11.47
C HIS A 67 15.41 33.01 -10.38
N MET A 68 14.32 32.34 -10.70
CA MET A 68 13.22 32.10 -9.75
C MET A 68 12.71 30.67 -9.83
N GLU A 69 12.62 29.99 -8.69
CA GLU A 69 12.16 28.61 -8.57
C GLU A 69 11.10 28.46 -7.48
N LEU A 70 9.94 27.90 -7.81
CA LEU A 70 8.78 27.71 -6.93
C LEU A 70 8.28 26.26 -7.00
N ASN A 71 8.77 25.39 -6.12
CA ASN A 71 8.55 23.92 -6.21
C ASN A 71 7.65 23.40 -5.07
N LYS A 72 6.51 22.77 -5.36
CA LYS A 72 5.53 22.33 -4.33
C LYS A 72 5.11 23.48 -3.40
N VAL A 73 4.70 24.62 -3.97
CA VAL A 73 4.22 25.80 -3.24
C VAL A 73 2.69 25.94 -3.26
N GLN A 74 1.95 24.96 -3.78
CA GLN A 74 0.47 24.92 -3.88
C GLN A 74 -0.19 26.00 -4.78
N LEU A 75 0.58 26.60 -5.71
CA LEU A 75 0.03 27.58 -6.66
C LEU A 75 -1.10 26.98 -7.52
N LYS A 76 -2.21 27.70 -7.64
CA LYS A 76 -3.38 27.29 -8.46
C LYS A 76 -3.51 28.04 -9.79
N LYS A 77 -2.94 29.26 -9.90
CA LYS A 77 -2.97 30.10 -11.12
C LYS A 77 -1.85 31.15 -11.13
N ILE A 78 -1.59 31.73 -12.30
CA ILE A 78 -0.63 32.81 -12.53
C ILE A 78 -1.38 34.02 -13.13
N LEU A 79 -1.48 35.12 -12.38
CA LEU A 79 -2.13 36.34 -12.84
C LEU A 79 -1.25 37.13 -13.84
N PRO A 80 -1.82 37.91 -14.79
CA PRO A 80 -1.07 38.70 -15.77
C PRO A 80 -0.08 39.70 -15.17
N GLU A 81 -0.42 40.29 -14.03
CA GLU A 81 0.39 41.31 -13.35
C GLU A 81 1.37 40.72 -12.30
N ALA A 82 1.45 39.39 -12.17
CA ALA A 82 2.26 38.71 -11.15
C ALA A 82 3.76 39.07 -11.23
N PHE A 83 4.28 39.20 -12.46
CA PHE A 83 5.71 39.38 -12.73
C PHE A 83 6.09 40.78 -13.23
N ARG A 84 5.14 41.74 -13.25
CA ARG A 84 5.30 43.09 -13.84
C ARG A 84 6.60 43.80 -13.43
N ASN A 85 6.99 43.64 -12.17
CA ASN A 85 8.11 44.35 -11.55
C ASN A 85 9.46 43.61 -11.61
N ILE A 86 9.50 42.38 -12.12
CA ILE A 86 10.71 41.53 -12.18
C ILE A 86 11.11 41.17 -13.63
N SER A 87 11.04 42.16 -14.54
CA SER A 87 11.23 41.98 -15.98
C SER A 87 12.61 41.43 -16.41
N LYS A 88 13.64 41.55 -15.56
CA LYS A 88 15.00 40.99 -15.79
C LYS A 88 15.10 39.46 -15.57
N LEU A 89 13.98 38.78 -15.32
CA LEU A 89 13.99 37.35 -15.03
C LEU A 89 14.39 36.55 -16.28
N GLN A 90 15.43 35.73 -16.16
CA GLN A 90 16.03 34.93 -17.22
C GLN A 90 15.63 33.44 -17.15
N GLN A 91 15.48 32.91 -15.93
CA GLN A 91 14.99 31.55 -15.68
C GLN A 91 13.82 31.56 -14.68
N LEU A 92 12.74 30.86 -15.02
CA LEU A 92 11.57 30.65 -14.18
C LEU A 92 11.19 29.16 -14.13
N ALA A 93 11.15 28.57 -12.95
CA ALA A 93 10.61 27.22 -12.74
C ALA A 93 9.49 27.24 -11.70
N ILE A 94 8.32 26.70 -12.03
CA ILE A 94 7.15 26.59 -11.14
C ILE A 94 6.62 25.16 -11.22
N THR A 95 7.30 24.22 -10.56
CA THR A 95 7.11 22.77 -10.73
C THR A 95 6.39 22.11 -9.56
N PHE A 96 5.73 20.97 -9.80
CA PHE A 96 5.00 20.22 -8.76
C PHE A 96 3.95 21.06 -8.01
N ASN A 97 3.24 21.94 -8.73
CA ASN A 97 2.16 22.77 -8.20
C ASN A 97 0.79 22.31 -8.73
N ASN A 98 -0.26 23.06 -8.42
CA ASN A 98 -1.65 22.73 -8.77
C ASN A 98 -2.21 23.71 -9.80
N ILE A 99 -1.36 24.27 -10.67
CA ILE A 99 -1.79 25.25 -11.69
C ILE A 99 -2.67 24.54 -12.71
N SER A 100 -3.90 25.02 -12.90
CA SER A 100 -4.90 24.41 -13.80
C SER A 100 -5.16 25.20 -15.08
N VAL A 101 -4.94 26.51 -15.05
CA VAL A 101 -5.13 27.47 -16.15
C VAL A 101 -3.98 28.48 -16.12
N LEU A 102 -3.49 28.85 -17.30
CA LEU A 102 -2.62 30.01 -17.52
C LEU A 102 -3.44 31.09 -18.22
N GLU A 103 -3.62 32.23 -17.55
CA GLU A 103 -4.47 33.34 -18.02
C GLU A 103 -3.82 34.07 -19.22
N ARG A 104 -4.62 34.80 -20.01
CA ARG A 104 -4.11 35.68 -21.08
C ARG A 104 -3.05 36.64 -20.55
N ASN A 105 -1.90 36.74 -21.25
CA ASN A 105 -0.78 37.60 -20.88
C ASN A 105 -0.09 37.28 -19.51
N SER A 106 -0.21 36.06 -18.95
CA SER A 106 0.46 35.63 -17.69
C SER A 106 1.97 35.93 -17.61
N PHE A 107 2.69 36.03 -18.73
CA PHE A 107 4.14 36.25 -18.78
C PHE A 107 4.58 37.54 -19.52
N LYS A 108 3.64 38.44 -19.83
CA LYS A 108 3.81 39.60 -20.74
C LYS A 108 5.03 40.50 -20.48
N TYR A 109 5.49 40.59 -19.24
CA TYR A 109 6.56 41.49 -18.83
C TYR A 109 7.96 40.84 -18.78
N LEU A 110 8.09 39.56 -19.11
CA LEU A 110 9.30 38.75 -18.95
C LEU A 110 10.11 38.62 -20.25
N ASN A 111 10.46 39.75 -20.86
CA ASN A 111 11.12 39.80 -22.17
C ASN A 111 12.50 39.10 -22.20
N ASP A 112 13.22 39.08 -21.07
CA ASP A 112 14.56 38.50 -20.94
C ASP A 112 14.56 36.99 -20.62
N LEU A 113 13.38 36.39 -20.46
CA LEU A 113 13.23 35.00 -20.03
C LEU A 113 13.60 34.03 -21.15
N TYR A 114 14.67 33.25 -20.95
CA TYR A 114 15.09 32.22 -21.90
C TYR A 114 14.71 30.79 -21.47
N PHE A 115 14.41 30.57 -20.18
CA PHE A 115 14.03 29.26 -19.63
C PHE A 115 12.73 29.35 -18.82
N LEU A 116 11.74 28.52 -19.17
CA LEU A 116 10.47 28.38 -18.48
C LEU A 116 10.15 26.89 -18.21
N ASN A 117 10.04 26.49 -16.96
CA ASN A 117 9.61 25.14 -16.58
C ASN A 117 8.32 25.19 -15.75
N LEU A 118 7.25 24.59 -16.24
CA LEU A 118 5.94 24.45 -15.56
C LEU A 118 5.54 22.97 -15.42
N SER A 119 6.53 22.06 -15.42
CA SER A 119 6.28 20.62 -15.36
C SER A 119 5.62 20.17 -14.07
N ASN A 120 4.96 19.01 -14.10
CA ASN A 120 4.27 18.42 -12.96
C ASN A 120 3.20 19.37 -12.36
N ASN A 121 2.38 19.97 -13.21
CA ASN A 121 1.21 20.76 -12.81
C ASN A 121 -0.08 20.05 -13.29
N ILE A 122 -1.22 20.73 -13.22
CA ILE A 122 -2.50 20.21 -13.72
C ILE A 122 -3.08 21.08 -14.86
N ILE A 123 -2.21 21.76 -15.62
CA ILE A 123 -2.60 22.74 -16.64
C ILE A 123 -3.43 22.02 -17.71
N THR A 124 -4.65 22.51 -17.95
CA THR A 124 -5.61 21.87 -18.88
C THR A 124 -5.68 22.58 -20.22
N ASN A 125 -5.68 23.92 -20.19
CA ASN A 125 -5.79 24.80 -21.35
C ASN A 125 -4.74 25.93 -21.25
N LEU A 126 -4.30 26.41 -22.41
CA LEU A 126 -3.59 27.67 -22.57
C LEU A 126 -4.58 28.68 -23.17
N GLU A 127 -4.63 29.90 -22.65
CA GLU A 127 -5.46 30.97 -23.20
C GLU A 127 -4.76 31.68 -24.37
N GLN A 128 -5.46 32.60 -25.04
CA GLN A 128 -4.86 33.45 -26.07
C GLN A 128 -3.78 34.34 -25.44
N GLU A 129 -2.68 34.58 -26.16
CA GLU A 129 -1.54 35.42 -25.73
C GLU A 129 -0.90 34.99 -24.39
N THR A 130 -1.08 33.75 -23.92
CA THR A 130 -0.47 33.27 -22.65
C THR A 130 1.05 33.48 -22.65
N PHE A 131 1.74 33.20 -23.76
CA PHE A 131 3.20 33.38 -23.89
C PHE A 131 3.62 34.70 -24.56
N SER A 132 2.69 35.64 -24.75
CA SER A 132 3.00 36.98 -25.27
C SER A 132 4.10 37.66 -24.44
N GLY A 133 4.98 38.43 -25.10
CA GLY A 133 6.11 39.12 -24.46
C GLY A 133 7.37 38.25 -24.22
N LEU A 134 7.29 36.92 -24.33
CA LEU A 134 8.43 36.02 -24.13
C LEU A 134 9.39 35.98 -25.35
N ILE A 135 9.97 37.12 -25.70
CA ILE A 135 10.77 37.35 -26.93
C ILE A 135 12.04 36.48 -26.98
N ASN A 136 12.73 36.30 -25.85
CA ASN A 136 14.01 35.59 -25.78
C ASN A 136 13.89 34.09 -25.40
N LEU A 137 12.66 33.54 -25.38
CA LEU A 137 12.43 32.20 -24.85
C LEU A 137 13.06 31.11 -25.72
N ARG A 138 13.93 30.27 -25.11
CA ARG A 138 14.65 29.17 -25.77
C ARG A 138 14.26 27.79 -25.25
N ILE A 139 13.97 27.68 -23.95
CA ILE A 139 13.71 26.41 -23.28
C ILE A 139 12.35 26.47 -22.61
N VAL A 140 11.45 25.53 -22.97
CA VAL A 140 10.12 25.40 -22.35
C VAL A 140 9.84 23.96 -21.96
N ASP A 141 9.43 23.73 -20.71
CA ASP A 141 9.00 22.41 -20.22
C ASP A 141 7.58 22.49 -19.66
N LEU A 142 6.66 21.82 -20.35
CA LEU A 142 5.24 21.66 -19.98
C LEU A 142 4.90 20.19 -19.64
N SER A 143 5.91 19.32 -19.45
CA SER A 143 5.72 17.88 -19.20
C SER A 143 4.90 17.60 -17.93
N TYR A 144 4.26 16.42 -17.88
CA TYR A 144 3.42 15.99 -16.75
C TYR A 144 2.31 17.00 -16.40
N ASN A 145 1.66 17.56 -17.42
CA ASN A 145 0.45 18.38 -17.32
C ASN A 145 -0.76 17.69 -17.98
N LYS A 146 -1.93 18.35 -18.02
CA LYS A 146 -3.19 17.82 -18.60
C LYS A 146 -3.61 18.56 -19.88
N ILE A 147 -2.65 19.11 -20.63
CA ILE A 147 -2.90 20.00 -21.78
C ILE A 147 -3.56 19.21 -22.91
N LYS A 148 -4.79 19.60 -23.28
CA LYS A 148 -5.60 18.91 -24.29
C LYS A 148 -5.32 19.34 -25.73
N GLN A 149 -4.98 20.61 -25.95
CA GLN A 149 -4.78 21.18 -27.28
C GLN A 149 -3.75 22.31 -27.20
N LEU A 150 -2.87 22.38 -28.19
CA LEU A 150 -2.03 23.56 -28.42
C LEU A 150 -2.59 24.34 -29.61
N LYS A 151 -2.93 25.60 -29.35
CA LYS A 151 -3.45 26.54 -30.34
C LYS A 151 -2.42 27.63 -30.64
N ALA A 152 -2.38 28.10 -31.87
CA ALA A 152 -1.39 29.09 -32.32
C ALA A 152 -1.58 30.46 -31.66
N ASN A 153 -2.82 30.78 -31.26
CA ASN A 153 -3.16 32.00 -30.54
C ASN A 153 -2.57 32.08 -29.11
N ALA A 154 -2.18 30.95 -28.49
CA ALA A 154 -1.50 30.97 -27.19
C ALA A 154 -0.05 31.49 -27.25
N PHE A 155 0.56 31.39 -28.44
CA PHE A 155 1.92 31.87 -28.75
C PHE A 155 1.91 33.21 -29.51
N GLU A 156 0.72 33.80 -29.71
CA GLU A 156 0.56 35.12 -30.29
C GLU A 156 1.25 36.19 -29.41
N GLY A 157 2.02 37.08 -30.03
CA GLY A 157 2.89 38.02 -29.31
C GLY A 157 4.29 37.49 -28.94
N MET A 158 4.65 36.25 -29.29
CA MET A 158 6.04 35.79 -29.29
C MET A 158 6.77 36.19 -30.58
N SER A 159 8.10 36.30 -30.50
CA SER A 159 8.94 36.28 -31.71
C SER A 159 8.84 34.92 -32.42
N TYR A 160 9.16 34.87 -33.71
CA TYR A 160 9.38 33.60 -34.42
C TYR A 160 10.40 33.80 -35.53
N ASN A 161 11.11 32.73 -35.90
CA ASN A 161 12.04 32.74 -37.01
C ASN A 161 11.38 32.06 -38.23
N ALA A 162 11.47 32.70 -39.40
CA ALA A 162 10.97 32.13 -40.65
C ALA A 162 11.88 31.00 -41.18
N ASP A 163 13.18 31.07 -40.93
CA ASP A 163 14.18 30.10 -41.42
C ASP A 163 14.49 29.03 -40.38
N CYS A 164 13.78 27.90 -40.46
CA CYS A 164 13.80 26.82 -39.47
C CYS A 164 14.96 25.81 -39.65
N ASN A 165 16.17 26.29 -39.97
CA ASN A 165 17.35 25.46 -40.30
C ASN A 165 18.19 25.01 -39.07
N ILE A 166 17.62 25.05 -37.86
CA ILE A 166 18.37 24.82 -36.61
C ILE A 166 18.10 23.41 -36.06
N ILE A 167 19.16 22.69 -35.71
CA ILE A 167 19.10 21.38 -35.03
C ILE A 167 18.75 21.62 -33.55
N ASN A 168 17.46 21.61 -33.21
CA ASN A 168 16.98 21.79 -31.84
C ASN A 168 16.69 20.45 -31.15
N ASN A 169 16.97 20.36 -29.85
CA ASN A 169 16.73 19.18 -29.01
C ASN A 169 15.25 19.14 -28.59
N PHE A 170 14.40 18.81 -29.56
CA PHE A 170 12.96 18.78 -29.42
C PHE A 170 12.50 17.46 -28.78
N GLU A 171 12.55 17.39 -27.45
CA GLU A 171 12.22 16.19 -26.67
C GLU A 171 10.70 15.95 -26.56
N LEU A 172 10.16 15.40 -27.65
CA LEU A 172 8.81 14.83 -27.69
C LEU A 172 8.79 13.45 -27.04
N GLU A 173 8.88 13.39 -25.72
CA GLU A 173 8.45 12.20 -24.98
C GLU A 173 6.92 12.12 -25.00
N TYR A 174 6.38 11.03 -25.53
CA TYR A 174 5.01 10.58 -25.24
C TYR A 174 3.88 11.57 -25.57
N PHE A 175 3.76 11.94 -26.85
CA PHE A 175 2.49 12.44 -27.36
C PHE A 175 1.37 11.46 -27.03
N SER A 176 0.23 11.96 -26.52
CA SER A 176 -1.04 11.69 -27.20
C SER A 176 -2.38 12.25 -26.64
N VAL A 177 -2.61 12.71 -25.38
CA VAL A 177 -3.86 13.51 -25.08
C VAL A 177 -3.76 14.95 -25.62
N LEU A 178 -2.72 15.28 -26.39
CA LEU A 178 -2.87 16.36 -27.35
C LEU A 178 -3.83 15.89 -28.43
N TYR A 179 -5.13 16.10 -28.17
CA TYR A 179 -6.25 15.87 -29.09
C TYR A 179 -6.00 16.57 -30.44
N SER A 180 -5.27 17.70 -30.41
CA SER A 180 -4.64 18.29 -31.58
C SER A 180 -3.52 19.26 -31.21
N VAL A 181 -2.57 19.44 -32.13
CA VAL A 181 -1.70 20.61 -32.20
C VAL A 181 -2.12 21.37 -33.45
N GLU A 182 -2.47 22.64 -33.31
CA GLU A 182 -2.82 23.49 -34.45
C GLU A 182 -1.57 23.69 -35.33
N PRO A 183 -1.63 23.49 -36.67
CA PRO A 183 -0.43 23.51 -37.52
C PRO A 183 0.37 24.81 -37.45
N LEU A 184 -0.33 25.94 -37.26
CA LEU A 184 0.24 27.28 -37.11
C LEU A 184 1.10 27.46 -35.85
N VAL A 185 1.05 26.55 -34.87
CA VAL A 185 1.92 26.55 -33.68
C VAL A 185 3.39 26.31 -34.08
N LEU A 186 3.63 25.49 -35.10
CA LEU A 186 4.98 24.99 -35.42
C LEU A 186 5.95 26.09 -35.87
N LYS A 187 5.47 27.22 -36.41
CA LYS A 187 6.31 28.38 -36.75
C LYS A 187 7.02 28.97 -35.52
N TYR A 188 6.41 28.86 -34.33
CA TYR A 188 6.99 29.38 -33.10
C TYR A 188 8.05 28.43 -32.51
N PHE A 189 8.07 27.15 -32.89
CA PHE A 189 9.03 26.17 -32.35
C PHE A 189 10.45 26.35 -32.90
N CYS A 190 10.62 27.02 -34.04
CA CYS A 190 11.94 27.29 -34.63
C CYS A 190 12.86 28.12 -33.71
N GLN A 191 12.32 28.82 -32.71
CA GLN A 191 13.09 29.62 -31.75
C GLN A 191 13.54 28.86 -30.49
N PHE A 192 13.00 27.66 -30.24
CA PHE A 192 13.24 26.88 -29.03
C PHE A 192 14.38 25.89 -29.21
N THR A 193 15.42 25.98 -28.39
CA THR A 193 16.51 24.99 -28.31
C THR A 193 16.07 23.69 -27.65
N TYR A 194 15.07 23.75 -26.75
CA TYR A 194 14.42 22.60 -26.12
C TYR A 194 12.96 22.91 -25.81
N PHE A 195 12.06 21.96 -26.07
CA PHE A 195 10.64 22.09 -25.82
C PHE A 195 10.01 20.72 -25.54
N SER A 196 9.33 20.55 -24.40
CA SER A 196 8.75 19.27 -23.94
C SER A 196 7.33 19.42 -23.40
N ILE A 197 6.47 18.41 -23.63
CA ILE A 197 5.03 18.38 -23.27
C ILE A 197 4.59 16.97 -22.80
N GLY A 198 5.52 16.16 -22.29
CA GLY A 198 5.28 14.71 -22.14
C GLY A 198 4.18 14.27 -21.18
N TYR A 199 3.77 13.01 -21.38
CA TYR A 199 2.83 12.21 -20.58
C TYR A 199 1.33 12.54 -20.68
N ASN A 200 0.78 12.24 -21.86
CA ASN A 200 -0.65 12.32 -22.17
C ASN A 200 -1.08 11.16 -23.14
N SER A 201 -2.33 10.67 -23.10
CA SER A 201 -2.90 9.53 -23.85
C SER A 201 -3.93 9.80 -24.99
N LYS A 202 -3.63 9.24 -26.17
CA LYS A 202 -4.35 8.95 -27.45
C LYS A 202 -4.61 10.02 -28.58
N HIS A 203 -3.88 9.78 -29.71
CA HIS A 203 -4.11 10.04 -31.17
C HIS A 203 -3.52 11.26 -31.96
N LEU A 204 -2.67 10.93 -32.98
CA LEU A 204 -2.47 11.56 -34.35
C LEU A 204 -1.98 13.05 -34.49
N ILE A 205 -1.17 13.52 -35.48
CA ILE A 205 -0.29 12.99 -36.56
C ILE A 205 0.94 13.94 -36.71
N PRO A 206 2.16 13.46 -37.08
CA PRO A 206 3.28 14.30 -37.56
C PRO A 206 3.12 15.00 -38.94
N SER A 207 1.93 15.09 -39.53
CA SER A 207 1.72 15.57 -40.93
C SER A 207 2.10 17.03 -41.16
N TYR A 208 2.24 17.80 -40.07
CA TYR A 208 2.46 19.23 -40.10
C TYR A 208 3.93 19.65 -39.92
N ILE A 209 4.86 18.73 -39.65
CA ILE A 209 6.30 19.04 -39.51
C ILE A 209 6.79 19.70 -40.82
N PRO A 210 7.29 20.96 -40.79
CA PRO A 210 7.71 21.68 -41.98
C PRO A 210 8.79 20.95 -42.78
N PHE A 211 8.78 21.14 -44.11
CA PHE A 211 9.83 20.60 -44.96
C PHE A 211 11.14 21.35 -44.70
N GLY A 212 12.19 20.65 -44.25
CA GLY A 212 13.48 21.24 -43.86
C GLY A 212 13.76 21.24 -42.35
N MET A 213 12.74 21.09 -41.49
CA MET A 213 12.94 21.02 -40.04
C MET A 213 13.73 19.76 -39.63
N THR A 214 14.87 19.94 -38.96
CA THR A 214 15.71 18.82 -38.49
C THR A 214 15.46 18.54 -37.01
N ILE A 215 15.04 17.31 -36.69
CA ILE A 215 14.73 16.85 -35.33
C ILE A 215 15.87 15.95 -34.85
N SER A 216 16.60 16.34 -33.80
CA SER A 216 17.74 15.55 -33.29
C SER A 216 17.33 14.32 -32.48
N LYS A 217 16.22 14.41 -31.74
CA LYS A 217 15.68 13.39 -30.81
C LYS A 217 14.17 13.22 -30.98
N LEU A 218 13.66 11.98 -30.98
CA LEU A 218 12.22 11.68 -31.08
C LEU A 218 11.84 10.42 -30.30
N SER A 219 10.69 10.41 -29.60
CA SER A 219 10.16 9.25 -28.86
C SER A 219 8.68 8.99 -29.16
N TRP A 220 8.28 7.72 -29.43
CA TRP A 220 6.91 7.35 -29.83
C TRP A 220 6.34 6.12 -29.10
N ASN A 221 5.20 6.29 -28.41
CA ASN A 221 4.49 5.21 -27.71
C ASN A 221 3.40 4.48 -28.53
N GLN A 222 2.78 5.11 -29.53
CA GLN A 222 1.71 4.49 -30.31
C GLN A 222 1.84 4.83 -31.79
N ILE A 223 2.12 3.81 -32.60
CA ILE A 223 2.60 3.97 -33.97
C ILE A 223 1.48 3.81 -34.99
N ILE A 224 1.09 4.95 -35.58
CA ILE A 224 0.43 5.04 -36.89
C ILE A 224 1.36 5.86 -37.78
N ILE A 225 2.32 5.18 -38.42
CA ILE A 225 3.33 5.81 -39.29
C ILE A 225 2.74 5.99 -40.69
N TYR A 226 2.66 7.24 -41.12
CA TYR A 226 2.25 7.58 -42.48
C TYR A 226 3.39 7.31 -43.47
N LYS A 227 3.04 6.85 -44.67
CA LYS A 227 3.98 6.78 -45.80
C LYS A 227 4.66 8.14 -45.98
N ASN A 228 5.98 8.11 -46.21
CA ASN A 228 6.86 9.25 -46.58
C ASN A 228 7.44 10.13 -45.45
N ILE A 229 7.21 9.85 -44.16
CA ILE A 229 7.82 10.65 -43.07
C ILE A 229 9.37 10.61 -43.07
N HIS A 230 9.96 9.50 -43.54
CA HIS A 230 11.41 9.28 -43.63
C HIS A 230 12.17 10.30 -44.50
N LYS A 231 11.49 11.02 -45.41
CA LYS A 231 12.11 12.11 -46.19
C LYS A 231 12.32 13.41 -45.40
N ARG A 232 11.72 13.54 -44.21
CA ARG A 232 11.77 14.76 -43.37
C ARG A 232 12.59 14.57 -42.07
N LEU A 233 13.26 13.43 -41.89
CA LEU A 233 13.95 13.06 -40.64
C LEU A 233 15.46 12.79 -40.85
N SER A 234 16.05 13.17 -41.98
CA SER A 234 17.40 12.76 -42.39
C SER A 234 18.55 13.20 -41.47
N GLY A 235 18.35 14.25 -40.67
CA GLY A 235 19.33 14.73 -39.68
C GLY A 235 19.10 14.24 -38.23
N MET A 236 18.32 13.17 -38.05
CA MET A 236 18.02 12.63 -36.71
C MET A 236 19.19 11.82 -36.14
N LEU A 237 19.56 12.09 -34.88
CA LEU A 237 20.69 11.47 -34.19
C LEU A 237 20.25 10.44 -33.14
N TYR A 238 19.06 10.60 -32.56
CA TYR A 238 18.52 9.72 -31.53
C TYR A 238 17.05 9.39 -31.83
N LEU A 239 16.70 8.11 -31.85
CA LEU A 239 15.32 7.63 -32.03
C LEU A 239 14.96 6.64 -30.92
N ASP A 240 13.83 6.87 -30.26
CA ASP A 240 13.24 5.96 -29.28
C ASP A 240 11.88 5.49 -29.79
N MET A 241 11.74 4.18 -29.96
CA MET A 241 10.46 3.52 -30.18
C MET A 241 10.28 2.38 -29.19
N SER A 242 10.85 2.52 -27.98
CA SER A 242 10.59 1.61 -26.89
C SER A 242 9.13 1.67 -26.45
N ASN A 243 8.61 0.59 -25.87
CA ASN A 243 7.22 0.50 -25.37
C ASN A 243 6.12 0.71 -26.43
N GLY A 244 6.47 0.75 -27.73
CA GLY A 244 5.55 1.01 -28.85
C GLY A 244 4.59 -0.13 -29.21
N HIS A 245 4.58 -1.23 -28.46
CA HIS A 245 3.85 -2.48 -28.74
C HIS A 245 4.08 -3.05 -30.16
N LEU A 246 5.24 -2.75 -30.78
CA LEU A 246 5.54 -3.07 -32.16
C LEU A 246 5.74 -4.58 -32.36
N LYS A 247 5.09 -5.14 -33.39
CA LYS A 247 5.21 -6.57 -33.75
C LYS A 247 6.18 -6.85 -34.90
N ASN A 248 6.47 -5.85 -35.73
CA ASN A 248 7.29 -5.98 -36.94
C ASN A 248 7.87 -4.60 -37.36
N LEU A 249 9.15 -4.57 -37.75
CA LEU A 249 9.86 -3.36 -38.22
C LEU A 249 9.54 -3.00 -39.68
N GLN A 250 8.94 -3.90 -40.48
CA GLN A 250 8.71 -3.71 -41.92
C GLN A 250 7.84 -2.49 -42.30
N ALA A 251 7.09 -1.89 -41.37
CA ALA A 251 6.35 -0.65 -41.59
C ALA A 251 7.26 0.59 -41.77
N ILE A 252 8.53 0.52 -41.36
CA ILE A 252 9.39 1.69 -41.16
C ILE A 252 10.66 1.57 -42.03
N LYS A 253 10.59 2.10 -43.25
CA LYS A 253 11.75 2.22 -44.15
C LYS A 253 12.68 3.35 -43.68
N LEU A 254 13.56 3.04 -42.72
CA LEU A 254 14.52 3.98 -42.11
C LEU A 254 15.80 4.18 -42.94
N HIS A 255 15.86 3.69 -44.18
CA HIS A 255 17.08 3.63 -45.01
C HIS A 255 17.78 4.98 -45.25
N ASN A 256 17.09 6.10 -45.01
CA ASN A 256 17.63 7.46 -45.21
C ASN A 256 18.17 8.09 -43.91
N LEU A 257 18.08 7.43 -42.75
CA LEU A 257 18.57 7.93 -41.46
C LEU A 257 20.07 7.64 -41.26
N SER A 258 20.90 8.06 -42.22
CA SER A 258 22.34 7.75 -42.22
C SER A 258 23.12 8.36 -41.04
N GLN A 259 22.58 9.42 -40.42
CA GLN A 259 23.20 10.13 -39.29
C GLN A 259 22.79 9.57 -37.91
N LEU A 260 21.85 8.62 -37.84
CA LEU A 260 21.34 8.11 -36.56
C LEU A 260 22.46 7.44 -35.74
N LEU A 261 22.62 7.86 -34.49
CA LEU A 261 23.66 7.36 -33.56
C LEU A 261 23.08 6.42 -32.48
N TYR A 262 21.84 6.65 -32.05
CA TYR A 262 21.16 5.86 -31.02
C TYR A 262 19.77 5.44 -31.49
N TYR A 263 19.41 4.18 -31.25
CA TYR A 263 18.10 3.63 -31.57
C TYR A 263 17.61 2.66 -30.49
N ASP A 264 16.52 3.03 -29.80
CA ASP A 264 15.82 2.16 -28.85
C ASP A 264 14.60 1.47 -29.47
N LEU A 265 14.52 0.16 -29.26
CA LEU A 265 13.44 -0.72 -29.68
C LEU A 265 13.01 -1.67 -28.53
N SER A 266 13.42 -1.37 -27.29
CA SER A 266 13.12 -2.19 -26.11
C SER A 266 11.62 -2.24 -25.75
N ASN A 267 11.21 -3.22 -24.95
CA ASN A 267 9.81 -3.39 -24.51
C ASN A 267 8.77 -3.41 -25.65
N ASN A 268 9.11 -4.06 -26.76
CA ASN A 268 8.21 -4.29 -27.89
C ASN A 268 7.81 -5.77 -28.00
N TYR A 269 7.09 -6.12 -29.07
CA TYR A 269 6.58 -7.46 -29.34
C TYR A 269 7.18 -8.08 -30.61
N PHE A 270 8.43 -7.73 -30.94
CA PHE A 270 9.10 -8.28 -32.12
C PHE A 270 9.26 -9.81 -31.98
N LYS A 271 8.88 -10.53 -33.04
CA LYS A 271 9.08 -11.99 -33.15
C LYS A 271 10.37 -12.37 -33.88
N ILE A 272 10.71 -11.59 -34.90
CA ILE A 272 11.82 -11.81 -35.83
C ILE A 272 12.37 -10.44 -36.24
N ILE A 273 13.68 -10.33 -36.42
CA ILE A 273 14.35 -9.20 -37.07
C ILE A 273 14.62 -9.61 -38.53
N ASN A 274 14.00 -8.93 -39.49
CA ASN A 274 14.09 -9.29 -40.90
C ASN A 274 15.31 -8.64 -41.57
N SER A 275 15.81 -9.29 -42.63
CA SER A 275 16.93 -8.78 -43.41
C SER A 275 16.68 -7.36 -43.91
N GLY A 276 17.68 -6.50 -43.72
CA GLY A 276 17.63 -5.10 -44.16
C GLY A 276 16.79 -4.15 -43.30
N ASN A 277 16.22 -4.58 -42.16
CA ASN A 277 15.51 -3.66 -41.25
C ASN A 277 16.38 -2.48 -40.76
N PHE A 278 17.70 -2.67 -40.68
CA PHE A 278 18.67 -1.63 -40.29
C PHE A 278 19.54 -1.10 -41.44
N LYS A 279 19.26 -1.53 -42.69
CA LYS A 279 20.04 -1.11 -43.87
C LYS A 279 19.96 0.41 -44.04
N GLY A 280 21.11 1.09 -44.04
CA GLY A 280 21.22 2.54 -44.17
C GLY A 280 21.58 3.29 -42.87
N LEU A 281 21.52 2.63 -41.71
CA LEU A 281 21.87 3.21 -40.40
C LEU A 281 23.39 3.20 -40.14
N ILE A 282 24.18 3.68 -41.10
CA ILE A 282 25.65 3.52 -41.15
C ILE A 282 26.42 4.19 -40.01
N SER A 283 25.83 5.18 -39.34
CA SER A 283 26.43 5.89 -38.19
C SER A 283 26.01 5.32 -36.83
N LEU A 284 25.12 4.32 -36.79
CA LEU A 284 24.51 3.86 -35.54
C LEU A 284 25.56 3.27 -34.61
N LYS A 285 25.61 3.80 -33.38
CA LYS A 285 26.54 3.39 -32.32
C LYS A 285 25.87 2.53 -31.25
N THR A 286 24.61 2.81 -30.93
CA THR A 286 23.87 2.08 -29.89
C THR A 286 22.53 1.60 -30.42
N LEU A 287 22.29 0.30 -30.29
CA LEU A 287 21.02 -0.35 -30.59
C LEU A 287 20.55 -1.13 -29.36
N LYS A 288 19.33 -0.83 -28.89
CA LYS A 288 18.68 -1.57 -27.79
C LYS A 288 17.45 -2.31 -28.26
N LEU A 289 17.36 -3.58 -27.92
CA LEU A 289 16.28 -4.51 -28.27
C LEU A 289 15.77 -5.27 -27.03
N ASN A 290 16.16 -4.84 -25.83
CA ASN A 290 15.87 -5.52 -24.57
C ASN A 290 14.35 -5.76 -24.35
N HIS A 291 13.99 -6.78 -23.58
CA HIS A 291 12.59 -7.08 -23.21
C HIS A 291 11.65 -7.37 -24.41
N ASN A 292 12.19 -7.78 -25.57
CA ASN A 292 11.38 -8.30 -26.67
C ASN A 292 11.09 -9.79 -26.47
N TYR A 293 10.20 -10.10 -25.52
CA TYR A 293 9.93 -11.46 -25.04
C TYR A 293 9.44 -12.46 -26.10
N TYR A 294 9.02 -12.00 -27.28
CA TYR A 294 8.61 -12.88 -28.39
C TYR A 294 9.73 -13.16 -29.41
N LEU A 295 10.89 -12.51 -29.29
CA LEU A 295 12.04 -12.73 -30.16
C LEU A 295 12.76 -14.02 -29.73
N THR A 296 12.63 -15.08 -30.53
CA THR A 296 13.16 -16.43 -30.21
C THR A 296 14.36 -16.84 -31.06
N TYR A 297 14.63 -16.14 -32.16
CA TYR A 297 15.65 -16.49 -33.15
C TYR A 297 16.34 -15.24 -33.71
N LEU A 298 17.66 -15.33 -33.91
CA LEU A 298 18.44 -14.36 -34.68
C LEU A 298 19.10 -15.04 -35.89
N SER A 299 18.90 -14.46 -37.07
CA SER A 299 19.46 -14.94 -38.35
C SER A 299 20.76 -14.21 -38.73
N ASN A 300 21.52 -14.82 -39.64
CA ASN A 300 22.76 -14.30 -40.22
C ASN A 300 22.66 -12.89 -40.87
N SER A 301 21.44 -12.39 -41.06
CA SER A 301 21.15 -11.12 -41.75
C SER A 301 20.51 -10.06 -40.85
N SER A 302 20.31 -10.37 -39.56
CA SER A 302 19.51 -9.55 -38.63
C SER A 302 20.13 -8.18 -38.32
N PHE A 303 21.47 -8.05 -38.37
CA PHE A 303 22.19 -6.81 -38.06
C PHE A 303 22.96 -6.21 -39.26
N ASN A 304 22.68 -6.67 -40.48
CA ASN A 304 23.41 -6.24 -41.68
C ASN A 304 23.28 -4.72 -41.92
N GLY A 305 24.43 -4.07 -42.09
CA GLY A 305 24.56 -2.62 -42.32
C GLY A 305 24.87 -1.78 -41.07
N LEU A 306 25.07 -2.40 -39.90
CA LEU A 306 25.40 -1.73 -38.63
C LEU A 306 26.92 -1.67 -38.34
N GLU A 307 27.72 -1.32 -39.34
CA GLU A 307 29.20 -1.37 -39.28
C GLU A 307 29.83 -0.41 -38.25
N SER A 308 29.10 0.63 -37.82
CA SER A 308 29.55 1.57 -36.78
C SER A 308 29.13 1.21 -35.35
N LEU A 309 28.41 0.11 -35.15
CA LEU A 309 27.81 -0.22 -33.87
C LEU A 309 28.86 -0.48 -32.79
N GLU A 310 28.76 0.24 -31.67
CA GLU A 310 29.62 0.11 -30.49
C GLU A 310 28.92 -0.66 -29.34
N ILE A 311 27.60 -0.57 -29.23
CA ILE A 311 26.79 -1.16 -28.16
C ILE A 311 25.55 -1.84 -28.75
N LEU A 312 25.38 -3.12 -28.43
CA LEU A 312 24.21 -3.92 -28.79
C LEU A 312 23.64 -4.59 -27.52
N GLU A 313 22.44 -4.17 -27.12
CA GLU A 313 21.72 -4.75 -25.98
C GLU A 313 20.50 -5.52 -26.48
N ILE A 314 20.45 -6.83 -26.20
CA ILE A 314 19.36 -7.76 -26.55
C ILE A 314 19.04 -8.66 -25.34
N SER A 315 19.02 -8.08 -24.15
CA SER A 315 18.77 -8.82 -22.91
C SER A 315 17.28 -9.05 -22.65
N GLN A 316 16.97 -10.07 -21.85
CA GLN A 316 15.60 -10.43 -21.46
C GLN A 316 14.65 -10.64 -22.66
N CYS A 317 15.18 -11.21 -23.74
CA CYS A 317 14.38 -11.74 -24.85
C CYS A 317 14.20 -13.26 -24.67
N SER A 318 13.50 -13.93 -25.58
CA SER A 318 13.30 -15.38 -25.50
C SER A 318 14.25 -16.18 -26.40
N ILE A 319 15.40 -15.61 -26.80
CA ILE A 319 16.24 -16.13 -27.88
C ILE A 319 16.79 -17.51 -27.52
N GLN A 320 16.49 -18.52 -28.34
CA GLN A 320 16.91 -19.92 -28.15
C GLN A 320 18.12 -20.25 -29.03
N THR A 321 18.14 -19.70 -30.25
CA THR A 321 19.13 -19.98 -31.28
C THR A 321 19.60 -18.69 -31.96
N ILE A 322 20.91 -18.64 -32.21
CA ILE A 322 21.59 -17.60 -32.98
C ILE A 322 22.28 -18.31 -34.14
N GLU A 323 22.02 -17.87 -35.36
CA GLU A 323 22.65 -18.44 -36.55
C GLU A 323 24.14 -18.08 -36.62
N ILE A 324 24.93 -18.94 -37.24
CA ILE A 324 26.35 -18.66 -37.53
C ILE A 324 26.43 -17.36 -38.38
N ASN A 325 27.46 -16.55 -38.12
CA ASN A 325 27.70 -15.25 -38.76
C ASN A 325 26.65 -14.14 -38.48
N THR A 326 25.71 -14.32 -37.54
CA THR A 326 24.73 -13.26 -37.12
C THR A 326 25.36 -11.92 -36.75
N PHE A 327 26.59 -11.92 -36.25
CA PHE A 327 27.31 -10.72 -35.81
C PHE A 327 28.42 -10.27 -36.78
N ASP A 328 28.47 -10.84 -37.99
CA ASP A 328 29.42 -10.44 -39.01
C ASP A 328 29.15 -8.97 -39.45
N GLY A 329 30.22 -8.22 -39.69
CA GLY A 329 30.15 -6.78 -39.98
C GLY A 329 30.19 -5.85 -38.75
N LEU A 330 29.93 -6.35 -37.54
CA LEU A 330 29.90 -5.53 -36.30
C LEU A 330 31.30 -5.27 -35.72
N PHE A 331 32.26 -4.88 -36.56
CA PHE A 331 33.69 -4.83 -36.22
C PHE A 331 34.04 -3.82 -35.11
N LYS A 332 33.22 -2.78 -34.91
CA LYS A 332 33.41 -1.75 -33.87
C LYS A 332 32.74 -2.10 -32.53
N LEU A 333 32.02 -3.22 -32.43
CA LEU A 333 31.22 -3.55 -31.26
C LEU A 333 32.13 -3.72 -30.03
N ARG A 334 31.77 -3.02 -28.94
CA ARG A 334 32.51 -2.98 -27.66
C ARG A 334 31.74 -3.68 -26.56
N ILE A 335 30.41 -3.58 -26.56
CA ILE A 335 29.51 -4.18 -25.57
C ILE A 335 28.45 -5.01 -26.32
N LEU A 336 28.35 -6.29 -25.96
CA LEU A 336 27.27 -7.18 -26.37
C LEU A 336 26.59 -7.75 -25.13
N ASP A 337 25.33 -7.36 -24.92
CA ASP A 337 24.50 -7.91 -23.86
C ASP A 337 23.43 -8.83 -24.47
N ILE A 338 23.59 -10.14 -24.24
CA ILE A 338 22.63 -11.19 -24.62
C ILE A 338 22.18 -11.99 -23.39
N SER A 339 22.23 -11.36 -22.21
CA SER A 339 21.79 -11.94 -20.95
C SER A 339 20.28 -12.21 -20.88
N TRP A 340 19.87 -13.09 -19.96
CA TRP A 340 18.48 -13.46 -19.69
C TRP A 340 17.72 -13.99 -20.92
N ASN A 341 18.42 -14.69 -21.82
CA ASN A 341 17.84 -15.39 -22.97
C ASN A 341 17.71 -16.90 -22.68
N ASN A 342 17.37 -17.69 -23.71
CA ASN A 342 17.22 -19.14 -23.64
C ASN A 342 18.32 -19.89 -24.42
N LEU A 343 19.49 -19.29 -24.67
CA LEU A 343 20.55 -19.89 -25.49
C LEU A 343 21.05 -21.20 -24.89
N HIS A 344 21.16 -22.25 -25.72
CA HIS A 344 21.49 -23.61 -25.27
C HIS A 344 22.95 -24.04 -25.51
N ASN A 345 23.61 -23.53 -26.55
CA ASN A 345 25.00 -23.84 -26.90
C ASN A 345 25.73 -22.57 -27.37
N LEU A 346 27.04 -22.49 -27.15
CA LEU A 346 27.92 -21.51 -27.80
C LEU A 346 28.81 -22.23 -28.81
N ASN A 347 28.43 -22.13 -30.08
CA ASN A 347 29.10 -22.83 -31.17
C ASN A 347 30.41 -22.13 -31.59
N ASN A 348 31.30 -22.88 -32.24
CA ASN A 348 32.51 -22.35 -32.86
C ASN A 348 32.25 -21.10 -33.70
N SER A 349 33.13 -20.10 -33.59
CA SER A 349 33.13 -18.87 -34.40
C SER A 349 31.90 -17.95 -34.29
N ILE A 350 30.95 -18.21 -33.37
CA ILE A 350 29.74 -17.38 -33.18
C ILE A 350 30.05 -15.89 -32.93
N PHE A 351 31.19 -15.58 -32.31
CA PHE A 351 31.67 -14.21 -32.05
C PHE A 351 32.90 -13.81 -32.90
N SER A 352 33.28 -14.59 -33.92
CA SER A 352 34.60 -14.50 -34.57
C SER A 352 34.95 -13.16 -35.23
N LYS A 353 33.95 -12.34 -35.59
CA LYS A 353 34.15 -11.00 -36.17
C LYS A 353 34.15 -9.86 -35.15
N LEU A 354 33.83 -10.13 -33.88
CA LEU A 354 33.70 -9.13 -32.82
C LEU A 354 35.05 -8.74 -32.19
N GLN A 355 36.03 -8.42 -33.03
CA GLN A 355 37.43 -8.22 -32.61
C GLN A 355 37.63 -7.01 -31.66
N SER A 356 36.74 -6.03 -31.68
CA SER A 356 36.75 -4.85 -30.79
C SER A 356 36.03 -5.08 -29.45
N LEU A 357 35.43 -6.25 -29.23
CA LEU A 357 34.55 -6.51 -28.09
C LEU A 357 35.34 -6.46 -26.78
N LYS A 358 34.85 -5.65 -25.82
CA LYS A 358 35.45 -5.44 -24.50
C LYS A 358 34.62 -6.09 -23.40
N GLU A 359 33.31 -6.15 -23.59
CA GLU A 359 32.34 -6.66 -22.62
C GLU A 359 31.32 -7.57 -23.31
N LEU A 360 31.20 -8.78 -22.80
CA LEU A 360 30.24 -9.79 -23.25
C LEU A 360 29.46 -10.31 -22.03
N LYS A 361 28.13 -10.14 -22.06
CA LYS A 361 27.23 -10.64 -21.02
C LYS A 361 26.37 -11.78 -21.55
N LEU A 362 26.47 -12.91 -20.85
CA LEU A 362 25.79 -14.18 -21.17
C LEU A 362 24.91 -14.67 -20.02
N GLU A 363 24.79 -13.88 -18.94
CA GLU A 363 24.06 -14.20 -17.70
C GLU A 363 22.68 -14.82 -17.93
N ASN A 364 22.24 -15.71 -17.05
CA ASN A 364 20.88 -16.27 -17.02
C ASN A 364 20.39 -16.94 -18.32
N ASN A 365 21.30 -17.43 -19.16
CA ASN A 365 21.01 -18.31 -20.30
C ASN A 365 20.89 -19.80 -19.91
N LYS A 366 20.70 -20.68 -20.90
CA LYS A 366 20.59 -22.15 -20.76
C LYS A 366 21.80 -22.90 -21.37
N ILE A 367 22.97 -22.26 -21.44
CA ILE A 367 24.15 -22.79 -22.12
C ILE A 367 24.67 -24.05 -21.42
N LEU A 368 24.59 -25.18 -22.12
CA LEU A 368 25.08 -26.50 -21.66
C LEU A 368 26.45 -26.84 -22.26
N ASN A 369 26.68 -26.47 -23.53
CA ASN A 369 27.92 -26.75 -24.26
C ASN A 369 28.54 -25.45 -24.80
N ILE A 370 29.88 -25.44 -24.84
CA ILE A 370 30.71 -24.38 -25.40
C ILE A 370 31.78 -25.08 -26.23
N ASP A 371 31.84 -24.78 -27.52
CA ASP A 371 32.86 -25.36 -28.39
C ASP A 371 34.23 -24.73 -28.11
N THR A 372 35.30 -25.46 -28.39
CA THR A 372 36.69 -25.05 -28.13
C THR A 372 37.11 -23.75 -28.84
N GLY A 373 36.43 -23.37 -29.93
CA GLY A 373 36.63 -22.13 -30.67
C GLY A 373 35.50 -21.11 -30.56
N ALA A 374 34.60 -21.23 -29.57
CA ALA A 374 33.47 -20.30 -29.40
C ALA A 374 33.91 -18.85 -29.13
N PHE A 375 35.01 -18.68 -28.37
CA PHE A 375 35.60 -17.37 -28.05
C PHE A 375 36.83 -17.01 -28.90
N SER A 376 37.13 -17.78 -29.95
CA SER A 376 38.22 -17.46 -30.87
C SER A 376 38.10 -16.01 -31.38
N TYR A 377 39.24 -15.34 -31.53
CA TYR A 377 39.37 -13.97 -32.04
C TYR A 377 38.88 -12.84 -31.11
N LEU A 378 38.34 -13.12 -29.91
CA LEU A 378 37.94 -12.11 -28.92
C LEU A 378 39.11 -11.51 -28.12
N ASN A 379 40.18 -11.11 -28.81
CA ASN A 379 41.45 -10.68 -28.19
C ASN A 379 41.35 -9.37 -27.37
N SER A 380 40.33 -8.54 -27.62
CA SER A 380 40.11 -7.25 -26.94
C SER A 380 39.28 -7.35 -25.65
N LEU A 381 38.77 -8.55 -25.33
CA LEU A 381 37.80 -8.74 -24.26
C LEU A 381 38.43 -8.48 -22.88
N LYS A 382 37.71 -7.76 -22.02
CA LYS A 382 38.14 -7.41 -20.66
C LYS A 382 37.17 -7.90 -19.59
N ILE A 383 35.88 -7.93 -19.91
CA ILE A 383 34.80 -8.27 -19.00
C ILE A 383 33.98 -9.39 -19.64
N LEU A 384 33.84 -10.49 -18.90
CA LEU A 384 33.12 -11.67 -19.37
C LEU A 384 32.20 -12.19 -18.27
N MET A 385 30.90 -11.93 -18.43
CA MET A 385 29.91 -12.16 -17.38
C MET A 385 29.06 -13.39 -17.68
N HIS A 386 29.31 -14.45 -16.88
CA HIS A 386 28.46 -15.62 -16.61
C HIS A 386 28.16 -16.50 -17.83
N ILE A 387 28.90 -17.60 -17.96
CA ILE A 387 28.97 -18.39 -19.19
C ILE A 387 28.18 -19.72 -19.19
N LEU A 388 27.83 -20.31 -18.05
CA LEU A 388 27.12 -21.61 -17.96
C LEU A 388 25.89 -21.59 -17.04
N THR A 389 25.05 -22.61 -17.21
CA THR A 389 23.66 -22.74 -16.72
C THR A 389 23.41 -22.61 -15.22
N ARG A 390 22.32 -21.88 -14.92
CA ARG A 390 21.23 -22.21 -13.98
C ARG A 390 21.54 -23.27 -12.88
N ASN A 391 21.69 -22.77 -11.66
CA ASN A 391 20.67 -23.05 -10.63
C ASN A 391 20.05 -21.71 -10.19
N PRO A 392 18.73 -21.63 -9.89
CA PRO A 392 17.96 -20.39 -10.09
C PRO A 392 17.96 -19.45 -8.87
N PHE A 393 19.08 -18.77 -8.60
CA PHE A 393 19.20 -17.81 -7.48
C PHE A 393 19.81 -16.46 -7.88
N ALA A 394 19.26 -15.85 -8.94
CA ALA A 394 19.45 -14.43 -9.21
C ALA A 394 18.36 -13.61 -8.48
N PHE A 395 18.79 -12.71 -7.59
CA PHE A 395 17.91 -11.84 -6.81
C PHE A 395 16.97 -10.99 -7.67
N GLY A 396 15.76 -10.74 -7.15
CA GLY A 396 15.00 -9.54 -7.53
C GLY A 396 13.91 -9.71 -8.60
N GLN A 397 13.02 -10.69 -8.48
CA GLN A 397 11.62 -10.56 -8.92
C GLN A 397 10.69 -11.58 -8.25
N THR A 398 9.37 -11.33 -8.29
CA THR A 398 8.36 -11.88 -7.37
C THR A 398 8.17 -13.41 -7.38
N PRO A 399 7.96 -14.07 -6.22
CA PRO A 399 7.95 -15.53 -6.13
C PRO A 399 6.56 -16.16 -6.30
N THR A 400 6.33 -16.94 -7.36
CA THR A 400 5.11 -17.78 -7.48
C THR A 400 5.26 -19.18 -8.10
N ARG A 401 6.37 -19.58 -8.74
CA ARG A 401 6.40 -20.84 -9.55
C ARG A 401 7.59 -21.81 -9.49
N PHE A 402 8.60 -21.63 -8.62
CA PHE A 402 9.79 -22.52 -8.60
C PHE A 402 9.98 -23.37 -7.32
N ILE A 403 8.88 -23.76 -6.65
CA ILE A 403 8.91 -24.32 -5.28
C ILE A 403 9.29 -25.82 -5.21
N THR A 404 9.39 -26.55 -6.33
CA THR A 404 9.45 -28.03 -6.33
C THR A 404 10.78 -28.68 -6.71
N GLN A 405 11.88 -27.94 -6.94
CA GLN A 405 13.12 -28.53 -7.48
C GLN A 405 14.31 -28.70 -6.51
N CYS A 406 14.19 -28.35 -5.22
CA CYS A 406 15.28 -28.57 -4.26
C CYS A 406 15.44 -30.01 -3.74
N LEU A 407 14.56 -30.96 -4.10
CA LEU A 407 14.53 -32.31 -3.50
C LEU A 407 14.63 -33.49 -4.48
N THR A 408 14.62 -33.28 -5.80
CA THR A 408 14.61 -34.39 -6.78
C THR A 408 15.38 -34.10 -8.07
N SER A 409 16.72 -34.12 -8.01
CA SER A 409 17.56 -34.68 -9.11
C SER A 409 19.04 -34.66 -8.78
N THR A 410 19.64 -35.86 -8.74
CA THR A 410 21.07 -36.09 -8.91
C THR A 410 21.45 -35.85 -10.36
N PHE A 411 21.61 -34.58 -10.75
CA PHE A 411 22.22 -34.24 -12.05
C PHE A 411 23.72 -34.51 -11.98
N THR A 412 24.13 -35.67 -12.51
CA THR A 412 25.52 -35.98 -12.81
C THR A 412 26.00 -35.09 -13.96
N PHE A 413 26.97 -34.21 -13.69
CA PHE A 413 27.59 -33.42 -14.75
C PHE A 413 28.47 -34.33 -15.62
N PRO A 414 28.34 -34.29 -16.96
CA PRO A 414 29.26 -35.02 -17.83
C PRO A 414 30.66 -34.40 -17.77
N ASN A 415 31.66 -35.23 -17.50
CA ASN A 415 33.09 -34.88 -17.47
C ASN A 415 33.49 -33.99 -18.67
N LYS A 416 33.99 -32.78 -18.43
CA LYS A 416 34.27 -31.78 -19.48
C LYS A 416 35.66 -31.11 -19.37
N PRO A 417 36.73 -31.78 -19.85
CA PRO A 417 37.98 -31.09 -20.20
C PRO A 417 37.82 -30.07 -21.34
N VAL A 418 36.70 -30.11 -22.08
CA VAL A 418 36.42 -29.29 -23.28
C VAL A 418 36.43 -27.78 -23.01
N ALA A 419 35.98 -27.34 -21.83
CA ALA A 419 35.88 -25.90 -21.53
C ALA A 419 37.25 -25.20 -21.49
N LYS A 420 38.32 -25.88 -21.03
CA LYS A 420 39.64 -25.27 -20.80
C LYS A 420 40.25 -24.66 -22.05
N GLU A 421 40.11 -25.33 -23.20
CA GLU A 421 40.65 -24.86 -24.47
C GLU A 421 39.90 -23.64 -25.00
N ALA A 422 38.60 -23.50 -24.72
CA ALA A 422 37.80 -22.33 -25.12
C ALA A 422 38.28 -21.02 -24.45
N PHE A 423 38.82 -21.09 -23.22
CA PHE A 423 39.34 -19.91 -22.51
C PHE A 423 40.82 -19.62 -22.78
N LYS A 424 41.54 -20.51 -23.47
CA LYS A 424 43.00 -20.45 -23.72
C LYS A 424 43.46 -19.20 -24.49
N ILE A 425 42.55 -18.57 -25.22
CA ILE A 425 42.78 -17.30 -25.92
C ILE A 425 42.97 -16.11 -24.96
N PHE A 426 42.35 -16.16 -23.76
CA PHE A 426 42.37 -15.06 -22.80
C PHE A 426 43.63 -15.12 -21.91
N ARG A 427 44.60 -14.26 -22.20
CA ARG A 427 45.78 -14.07 -21.33
C ARG A 427 45.47 -13.24 -20.08
N ARG A 428 44.50 -12.32 -20.17
CA ARG A 428 44.17 -11.36 -19.11
C ARG A 428 42.71 -10.90 -19.21
N LEU A 429 41.97 -10.91 -18.11
CA LEU A 429 40.69 -10.22 -17.95
C LEU A 429 40.72 -9.28 -16.75
N ASP A 430 39.89 -8.24 -16.79
CA ASP A 430 39.65 -7.36 -15.66
C ASP A 430 38.62 -7.99 -14.69
N SER A 431 37.51 -8.50 -15.24
CA SER A 431 36.43 -9.14 -14.48
C SER A 431 35.93 -10.42 -15.15
N LEU A 432 35.70 -11.48 -14.37
CA LEU A 432 35.27 -12.79 -14.84
C LEU A 432 34.24 -13.41 -13.89
N SER A 433 33.19 -14.02 -14.44
CA SER A 433 32.15 -14.73 -13.66
C SER A 433 31.91 -16.14 -14.21
N LEU A 434 32.11 -17.17 -13.37
CA LEU A 434 32.15 -18.58 -13.76
C LEU A 434 31.45 -19.50 -12.75
N THR A 435 30.96 -20.64 -13.24
CA THR A 435 30.60 -21.82 -12.44
C THR A 435 31.79 -22.78 -12.34
N ALA A 436 31.90 -23.53 -11.25
CA ALA A 436 33.09 -24.33 -10.89
C ALA A 436 33.56 -25.36 -11.93
N SER A 437 32.64 -25.88 -12.75
CA SER A 437 32.91 -26.89 -13.78
C SER A 437 33.78 -26.41 -14.96
N VAL A 438 34.31 -25.18 -14.91
CA VAL A 438 35.22 -24.60 -15.91
C VAL A 438 36.64 -24.52 -15.36
N SER A 439 37.52 -25.40 -15.86
CA SER A 439 38.95 -25.28 -15.60
C SER A 439 39.57 -24.16 -16.43
N LEU A 440 40.31 -23.27 -15.77
CA LEU A 440 40.99 -22.13 -16.41
C LEU A 440 42.38 -22.51 -16.96
N PRO A 441 42.91 -21.79 -17.97
CA PRO A 441 44.28 -21.97 -18.42
C PRO A 441 45.27 -21.38 -17.39
N TYR A 442 46.32 -22.14 -17.03
CA TYR A 442 47.33 -21.72 -16.04
C TYR A 442 48.02 -20.36 -16.32
N SER A 443 47.94 -19.86 -17.54
CA SER A 443 48.52 -18.59 -17.99
C SER A 443 47.55 -17.39 -17.89
N MET A 444 46.31 -17.58 -17.44
CA MET A 444 45.27 -16.56 -17.43
C MET A 444 45.25 -15.73 -16.14
N GLN A 445 45.35 -14.40 -16.26
CA GLN A 445 45.28 -13.47 -15.13
C GLN A 445 43.90 -12.79 -15.03
N VAL A 446 43.34 -12.68 -13.82
CA VAL A 446 42.10 -11.92 -13.53
C VAL A 446 42.40 -10.92 -12.42
N LEU A 447 42.19 -9.63 -12.68
CA LEU A 447 42.87 -8.57 -11.90
C LEU A 447 41.99 -7.70 -10.99
N LYS A 448 40.69 -7.57 -11.25
CA LYS A 448 39.79 -6.74 -10.43
C LYS A 448 38.83 -7.59 -9.64
N SER A 449 37.96 -8.35 -10.33
CA SER A 449 36.96 -9.17 -9.67
C SER A 449 36.79 -10.55 -10.32
N LEU A 450 36.67 -11.56 -9.46
CA LEU A 450 36.33 -12.92 -9.86
C LEU A 450 35.08 -13.32 -9.08
N GLN A 451 34.01 -13.66 -9.80
CA GLN A 451 32.79 -14.24 -9.25
C GLN A 451 32.77 -15.74 -9.54
N LEU A 452 32.78 -16.57 -8.49
CA LEU A 452 32.73 -18.03 -8.61
C LEU A 452 31.42 -18.58 -8.03
N TYR A 453 30.76 -19.45 -8.78
CA TYR A 453 29.60 -20.23 -8.33
C TYR A 453 30.00 -21.70 -8.19
N LEU A 454 30.15 -22.18 -6.96
CA LEU A 454 30.51 -23.57 -6.66
C LEU A 454 29.28 -24.33 -6.13
N ASP A 455 29.13 -25.60 -6.53
CA ASP A 455 27.98 -26.43 -6.17
C ASP A 455 28.46 -27.71 -5.49
N GLY A 456 28.20 -27.83 -4.18
CA GLY A 456 28.62 -28.96 -3.34
C GLY A 456 27.99 -30.30 -3.72
N GLY A 457 27.00 -30.31 -4.62
CA GLY A 457 26.45 -31.54 -5.20
C GLY A 457 27.30 -32.16 -6.32
N SER A 458 28.38 -31.51 -6.76
CA SER A 458 29.22 -31.97 -7.88
C SER A 458 30.71 -31.81 -7.61
N ILE A 459 31.42 -32.94 -7.43
CA ILE A 459 32.88 -33.01 -7.19
C ILE A 459 33.27 -32.29 -5.88
N ASN A 460 34.52 -32.45 -5.42
CA ASN A 460 35.03 -31.78 -4.21
C ASN A 460 35.33 -30.30 -4.51
N PRO A 461 34.55 -29.32 -4.01
CA PRO A 461 34.76 -27.89 -4.28
C PRO A 461 36.13 -27.38 -3.81
N LYS A 462 36.77 -28.09 -2.87
CA LYS A 462 38.11 -27.77 -2.38
C LYS A 462 39.16 -27.94 -3.49
N GLU A 463 39.09 -29.00 -4.29
CA GLU A 463 40.05 -29.28 -5.36
C GLU A 463 39.85 -28.33 -6.55
N GLU A 464 38.60 -28.05 -6.91
CA GLU A 464 38.27 -27.08 -7.98
C GLU A 464 38.74 -25.67 -7.60
N LEU A 465 38.49 -25.22 -6.36
CA LEU A 465 38.94 -23.90 -5.92
C LEU A 465 40.47 -23.83 -5.80
N ILE A 466 41.17 -24.87 -5.31
CA ILE A 466 42.64 -24.94 -5.36
C ILE A 466 43.14 -24.81 -6.80
N SER A 467 42.55 -25.54 -7.75
CA SER A 467 42.93 -25.50 -9.17
C SER A 467 42.75 -24.10 -9.79
N ILE A 468 41.64 -23.43 -9.48
CA ILE A 468 41.35 -22.06 -9.92
C ILE A 468 42.33 -21.06 -9.26
N MET A 469 42.60 -21.19 -7.96
CA MET A 469 43.45 -20.24 -7.23
C MET A 469 44.96 -20.43 -7.48
N LEU A 470 45.41 -21.65 -7.80
CA LEU A 470 46.76 -21.88 -8.34
C LEU A 470 46.96 -21.20 -9.71
N THR A 471 45.87 -21.00 -10.46
CA THR A 471 45.86 -20.35 -11.76
C THR A 471 45.80 -18.82 -11.66
N VAL A 472 44.98 -18.27 -10.75
CA VAL A 472 44.72 -16.82 -10.66
C VAL A 472 45.45 -16.17 -9.48
N ARG A 473 46.63 -15.60 -9.73
CA ARG A 473 47.38 -14.82 -8.73
C ARG A 473 46.86 -13.38 -8.62
N TYR A 474 46.62 -12.93 -7.39
CA TYR A 474 46.17 -11.57 -6.98
C TYR A 474 44.81 -11.12 -7.55
N ILE A 475 43.75 -11.37 -6.78
CA ILE A 475 42.40 -10.85 -7.02
C ILE A 475 42.09 -9.80 -5.94
N LYS A 476 41.60 -8.63 -6.33
CA LYS A 476 41.23 -7.57 -5.38
C LYS A 476 39.89 -7.87 -4.69
N ASP A 477 38.87 -8.21 -5.48
CA ASP A 477 37.50 -8.44 -5.03
C ASP A 477 37.05 -9.85 -5.48
N LEU A 478 37.40 -10.87 -4.69
CA LEU A 478 37.01 -12.27 -4.88
C LEU A 478 35.64 -12.52 -4.23
N ASN A 479 34.65 -12.78 -5.07
CA ASN A 479 33.27 -13.05 -4.70
C ASN A 479 32.97 -14.53 -4.93
N ILE A 480 32.46 -15.23 -3.92
CA ILE A 480 32.14 -16.66 -4.04
C ILE A 480 30.69 -16.88 -3.64
N THR A 481 29.99 -17.72 -4.41
CA THR A 481 28.63 -18.20 -4.13
C THR A 481 28.67 -19.72 -4.04
N LEU A 482 28.47 -20.26 -2.84
CA LEU A 482 28.40 -21.70 -2.59
C LEU A 482 26.94 -22.15 -2.58
N LEU A 483 26.62 -23.18 -3.36
CA LEU A 483 25.31 -23.82 -3.43
C LEU A 483 25.42 -25.25 -2.90
N ARG A 484 24.38 -25.75 -2.22
CA ARG A 484 24.24 -27.17 -1.83
C ARG A 484 25.44 -27.78 -1.10
N ILE A 485 26.11 -26.99 -0.25
CA ILE A 485 27.20 -27.54 0.59
C ILE A 485 26.62 -28.29 1.79
N ASN A 486 27.23 -29.44 2.11
CA ASN A 486 26.83 -30.39 3.15
C ASN A 486 27.92 -30.61 4.22
N SER A 487 29.14 -30.10 4.02
CA SER A 487 30.22 -30.09 5.02
C SER A 487 30.71 -28.67 5.30
N THR A 488 31.27 -28.48 6.49
CA THR A 488 31.94 -27.25 6.91
C THR A 488 33.42 -27.21 6.52
N ASP A 489 34.01 -28.34 6.07
CA ASP A 489 35.41 -28.42 5.66
C ASP A 489 35.76 -27.47 4.51
N TYR A 490 34.77 -27.14 3.67
CA TYR A 490 34.90 -26.18 2.58
C TYR A 490 35.26 -24.77 3.03
N PHE A 491 35.12 -24.42 4.31
CA PHE A 491 35.54 -23.09 4.80
C PHE A 491 37.03 -23.02 5.16
N THR A 492 37.72 -24.16 5.31
CA THR A 492 39.15 -24.20 5.67
C THR A 492 40.04 -23.56 4.60
N ILE A 493 39.71 -23.79 3.33
CA ILE A 493 40.42 -23.28 2.15
C ILE A 493 40.50 -21.74 2.10
N PHE A 494 39.50 -21.04 2.65
CA PHE A 494 39.47 -19.58 2.63
C PHE A 494 40.49 -18.96 3.59
N SER A 495 41.10 -19.74 4.49
CA SER A 495 42.25 -19.27 5.27
C SER A 495 43.47 -18.93 4.40
N GLU A 496 43.59 -19.53 3.21
CA GLU A 496 44.67 -19.31 2.26
C GLU A 496 44.37 -18.17 1.26
N PHE A 497 43.13 -17.64 1.22
CA PHE A 497 42.65 -16.75 0.15
C PHE A 497 41.90 -15.52 0.66
N HIS A 498 42.21 -14.34 0.08
CA HIS A 498 41.50 -13.09 0.38
C HIS A 498 40.12 -13.02 -0.31
N VAL A 499 39.13 -13.71 0.26
CA VAL A 499 37.71 -13.58 -0.15
C VAL A 499 37.14 -12.26 0.40
N SER A 500 36.61 -11.40 -0.47
CA SER A 500 35.96 -10.15 -0.07
C SER A 500 34.50 -10.35 0.31
N ASN A 501 33.78 -11.12 -0.51
CA ASN A 501 32.35 -11.39 -0.39
C ASN A 501 32.08 -12.89 -0.51
N LEU A 502 31.32 -13.45 0.42
CA LEU A 502 30.88 -14.85 0.38
C LEU A 502 29.36 -14.92 0.52
N ILE A 503 28.73 -15.64 -0.39
CA ILE A 503 27.32 -15.99 -0.37
C ILE A 503 27.23 -17.51 -0.24
N ILE A 504 26.35 -18.00 0.61
CA ILE A 504 26.02 -19.43 0.73
C ILE A 504 24.51 -19.56 0.56
N ALA A 505 24.03 -20.50 -0.26
CA ALA A 505 22.61 -20.75 -0.46
C ALA A 505 22.29 -22.24 -0.59
N CYS A 506 21.01 -22.59 -0.38
CA CYS A 506 20.46 -23.95 -0.53
C CYS A 506 21.29 -25.05 0.15
N SER A 507 21.82 -24.76 1.34
CA SER A 507 22.86 -25.58 1.98
C SER A 507 22.37 -26.19 3.29
N ASP A 508 22.60 -27.49 3.45
CA ASP A 508 22.14 -28.29 4.59
C ASP A 508 23.36 -28.78 5.38
N PHE A 509 23.91 -27.90 6.19
CA PHE A 509 24.98 -28.20 7.14
C PHE A 509 24.72 -27.55 8.49
N ASN A 510 25.10 -28.26 9.56
CA ASN A 510 24.97 -27.74 10.91
C ASN A 510 26.07 -26.73 11.23
N ILE A 511 25.69 -25.57 11.74
CA ILE A 511 26.62 -24.53 12.19
C ILE A 511 27.14 -24.91 13.59
N PHE A 512 28.38 -25.38 13.64
CA PHE A 512 29.09 -25.72 14.88
C PHE A 512 30.16 -24.69 15.25
N ASP A 513 30.62 -24.73 16.49
CA ASP A 513 31.77 -23.95 16.94
C ASP A 513 32.98 -24.31 16.05
N LYS A 514 33.69 -23.29 15.55
CA LYS A 514 34.79 -23.37 14.56
C LYS A 514 34.41 -23.46 13.06
N THR A 515 33.13 -23.50 12.68
CA THR A 515 32.69 -23.54 11.26
C THR A 515 33.39 -22.51 10.36
N PHE A 516 33.62 -21.29 10.86
CA PHE A 516 34.12 -20.16 10.06
C PHE A 516 35.58 -19.75 10.36
N ILE A 517 36.46 -20.67 10.81
CA ILE A 517 37.88 -20.35 11.10
C ILE A 517 38.57 -19.65 9.91
N GLY A 518 38.36 -20.13 8.69
CA GLY A 518 39.02 -19.60 7.49
C GLY A 518 38.50 -18.25 6.99
N LEU A 519 37.44 -17.68 7.58
CA LEU A 519 36.79 -16.46 7.07
C LEU A 519 37.22 -15.16 7.78
N SER A 520 38.44 -15.13 8.34
CA SER A 520 38.92 -14.00 9.17
C SER A 520 39.07 -12.68 8.41
N MET A 521 39.36 -12.74 7.11
CA MET A 521 39.55 -11.59 6.21
C MET A 521 38.26 -11.13 5.50
N LEU A 522 37.16 -11.88 5.65
CA LEU A 522 35.91 -11.64 4.93
C LEU A 522 35.24 -10.33 5.39
N LYS A 523 34.78 -9.51 4.42
CA LYS A 523 34.11 -8.22 4.71
C LYS A 523 32.59 -8.28 4.66
N TYR A 524 32.04 -9.09 3.76
CA TYR A 524 30.60 -9.26 3.58
C TYR A 524 30.25 -10.74 3.52
N PHE A 525 29.29 -11.16 4.34
CA PHE A 525 28.85 -12.55 4.41
C PHE A 525 27.32 -12.63 4.35
N THR A 526 26.81 -13.39 3.39
CA THR A 526 25.37 -13.64 3.23
C THR A 526 25.12 -15.14 3.26
N ILE A 527 24.30 -15.59 4.19
CA ILE A 527 23.84 -16.99 4.27
C ILE A 527 22.36 -17.00 3.91
N GLN A 528 21.97 -17.88 2.99
CA GLN A 528 20.61 -17.96 2.45
C GLN A 528 20.04 -19.37 2.58
N GLU A 529 18.72 -19.42 2.65
CA GLU A 529 17.95 -20.66 2.69
C GLU A 529 18.32 -21.63 3.82
N LEU A 530 18.84 -21.14 4.95
CA LEU A 530 19.12 -21.99 6.11
C LEU A 530 17.86 -22.74 6.57
N GLU A 531 18.01 -24.05 6.79
CA GLU A 531 16.96 -24.93 7.26
C GLU A 531 17.24 -25.35 8.72
N ASN A 532 16.25 -25.15 9.60
CA ASN A 532 16.21 -25.59 10.99
C ASN A 532 17.52 -25.48 11.81
N THR A 533 18.23 -24.36 11.71
CA THR A 533 19.57 -24.19 12.30
C THR A 533 19.53 -23.52 13.67
N SER A 534 20.50 -23.82 14.54
CA SER A 534 20.79 -23.04 15.75
C SER A 534 22.17 -22.41 15.64
N ILE A 535 22.26 -21.10 15.87
CA ILE A 535 23.54 -20.38 15.97
C ILE A 535 24.03 -20.54 17.41
N LYS A 536 25.18 -21.20 17.57
CA LYS A 536 25.85 -21.39 18.86
C LYS A 536 26.70 -20.18 19.24
N MET A 537 27.06 -20.10 20.52
CA MET A 537 27.93 -19.07 21.08
C MET A 537 29.31 -19.09 20.40
N HIS A 538 29.91 -17.92 20.16
CA HIS A 538 31.26 -17.77 19.57
C HIS A 538 31.48 -18.33 18.15
N VAL A 539 30.47 -18.81 17.43
CA VAL A 539 30.58 -19.33 16.05
C VAL A 539 31.33 -18.36 15.10
N PHE A 540 31.07 -17.06 15.22
CA PHE A 540 31.63 -16.02 14.36
C PHE A 540 32.92 -15.37 14.92
N SER A 541 33.48 -15.89 16.02
CA SER A 541 34.57 -15.26 16.79
C SER A 541 35.85 -14.95 15.99
N ASN A 542 36.12 -15.70 14.91
CA ASN A 542 37.29 -15.51 14.05
C ASN A 542 37.07 -14.47 12.93
N MET A 543 35.84 -14.07 12.64
CA MET A 543 35.46 -13.20 11.53
C MET A 543 35.67 -11.70 11.83
N LYS A 544 36.86 -11.34 12.29
CA LYS A 544 37.18 -10.01 12.83
C LYS A 544 37.06 -8.88 11.81
N SER A 545 37.19 -9.17 10.51
CA SER A 545 37.11 -8.17 9.43
C SER A 545 35.68 -7.89 8.93
N LEU A 546 34.68 -8.61 9.44
CA LEU A 546 33.33 -8.60 8.89
C LEU A 546 32.61 -7.27 9.19
N ILE A 547 32.11 -6.63 8.13
CA ILE A 547 31.41 -5.33 8.18
C ILE A 547 29.90 -5.54 8.08
N LYS A 548 29.45 -6.51 7.27
CA LYS A 548 28.04 -6.82 7.05
C LYS A 548 27.78 -8.33 7.09
N LEU A 549 26.75 -8.72 7.81
CA LEU A 549 26.27 -10.11 7.92
C LEU A 549 24.77 -10.13 7.58
N GLU A 550 24.38 -11.00 6.66
CA GLU A 550 23.00 -11.28 6.29
C GLU A 550 22.69 -12.76 6.47
N ILE A 551 21.56 -13.08 7.12
CA ILE A 551 21.13 -14.45 7.39
C ILE A 551 19.66 -14.60 7.01
N TYR A 552 19.40 -15.37 5.96
CA TYR A 552 18.05 -15.69 5.49
C TYR A 552 17.76 -17.18 5.72
N TYR A 553 16.63 -17.48 6.37
CA TYR A 553 16.26 -18.85 6.74
C TYR A 553 14.80 -19.19 6.39
N LYS A 554 14.50 -20.46 6.10
CA LYS A 554 13.15 -20.90 5.66
C LYS A 554 12.21 -21.24 6.82
N TYR A 555 12.69 -22.06 7.76
CA TYR A 555 11.83 -22.73 8.74
C TYR A 555 11.99 -22.17 10.16
N ASN A 556 13.02 -22.64 10.86
CA ASN A 556 13.40 -22.19 12.19
C ASN A 556 14.86 -21.73 12.21
N LEU A 557 15.12 -20.73 13.04
CA LEU A 557 16.42 -20.21 13.39
C LEU A 557 16.33 -19.82 14.86
N THR A 558 17.25 -20.35 15.66
CA THR A 558 17.45 -19.97 17.07
C THR A 558 18.89 -19.49 17.25
N TYR A 559 19.09 -18.62 18.24
CA TYR A 559 20.40 -18.07 18.59
C TYR A 559 20.55 -18.12 20.12
N SER A 560 21.68 -18.60 20.61
CA SER A 560 22.00 -18.58 22.04
C SER A 560 22.60 -17.24 22.47
N ARG A 561 22.74 -17.03 23.80
CA ARG A 561 23.58 -15.96 24.37
C ARG A 561 24.94 -15.94 23.68
N GLY A 562 25.44 -14.75 23.31
CA GLY A 562 26.75 -14.59 22.67
C GLY A 562 26.90 -15.21 21.27
N SER A 563 25.81 -15.50 20.55
CA SER A 563 25.84 -16.04 19.17
C SER A 563 26.74 -15.23 18.22
N PHE A 564 26.69 -13.90 18.34
CA PHE A 564 27.40 -12.96 17.45
C PHE A 564 28.72 -12.43 18.05
N TYR A 565 29.24 -13.08 19.09
CA TYR A 565 30.45 -12.63 19.79
C TYR A 565 31.69 -12.64 18.87
N GLY A 566 32.51 -11.59 18.98
CA GLY A 566 33.77 -11.42 18.24
C GLY A 566 33.65 -10.67 16.90
N LEU A 567 32.42 -10.40 16.45
CA LEU A 567 32.12 -9.58 15.26
C LEU A 567 32.31 -8.06 15.52
N ASN A 568 33.50 -7.70 16.01
CA ASN A 568 33.77 -6.37 16.58
C ASN A 568 33.70 -5.21 15.55
N ASN A 569 33.85 -5.50 14.26
CA ASN A 569 33.80 -4.50 13.17
C ASN A 569 32.45 -4.45 12.45
N LEU A 570 31.49 -5.27 12.85
CA LEU A 570 30.18 -5.39 12.20
C LEU A 570 29.38 -4.10 12.37
N ARG A 571 28.92 -3.54 11.25
CA ARG A 571 28.12 -2.31 11.19
C ARG A 571 26.65 -2.57 10.90
N SER A 572 26.35 -3.59 10.09
CA SER A 572 24.98 -3.97 9.75
C SER A 572 24.75 -5.47 9.85
N LEU A 573 23.70 -5.86 10.58
CA LEU A 573 23.25 -7.24 10.76
C LEU A 573 21.80 -7.37 10.28
N TYR A 574 21.56 -8.28 9.34
CA TYR A 574 20.23 -8.60 8.81
C TYR A 574 19.92 -10.06 9.09
N ILE A 575 18.78 -10.33 9.70
CA ILE A 575 18.25 -11.69 9.90
C ILE A 575 16.78 -11.66 9.47
N GLN A 576 16.37 -12.52 8.55
CA GLN A 576 15.00 -12.51 8.02
C GLN A 576 14.50 -13.91 7.63
N CYS A 577 13.23 -14.21 7.90
CA CYS A 577 12.63 -15.48 7.47
C CYS A 577 12.06 -15.37 6.03
N GLN A 578 12.58 -16.19 5.13
CA GLN A 578 12.07 -16.36 3.76
C GLN A 578 10.84 -17.27 3.76
N THR A 579 9.72 -16.78 4.31
CA THR A 579 8.47 -17.56 4.37
C THR A 579 7.75 -17.63 3.03
N LEU A 580 7.82 -18.80 2.38
CA LEU A 580 6.74 -19.26 1.51
C LEU A 580 5.51 -19.65 2.34
N LYS A 581 4.30 -19.59 1.76
CA LYS A 581 3.04 -20.03 2.38
C LYS A 581 3.00 -21.57 2.50
N ALA A 582 3.81 -22.14 3.40
CA ALA A 582 3.77 -23.56 3.69
C ALA A 582 2.51 -23.92 4.50
N ARG A 583 1.52 -24.50 3.82
CA ARG A 583 0.58 -25.42 4.48
C ARG A 583 1.42 -26.60 4.99
N PHE A 584 1.43 -26.88 6.29
CA PHE A 584 1.24 -28.21 6.90
C PHE A 584 1.62 -28.25 8.40
N ILE A 585 0.70 -28.85 9.18
CA ILE A 585 0.87 -29.53 10.48
C ILE A 585 1.23 -28.70 11.72
N PHE A 586 0.39 -28.87 12.75
CA PHE A 586 0.56 -28.32 14.09
C PHE A 586 1.66 -29.05 14.87
N ARG A 587 2.72 -28.33 15.25
CA ARG A 587 3.44 -28.53 16.52
C ARG A 587 3.56 -27.18 17.23
N LYS A 588 3.45 -27.16 18.56
CA LYS A 588 3.74 -25.96 19.37
C LYS A 588 5.22 -25.59 19.17
N ILE A 589 5.50 -24.60 18.32
CA ILE A 589 6.83 -24.01 18.20
C ILE A 589 7.06 -23.17 19.47
N PRO A 590 8.21 -23.27 20.15
CA PRO A 590 8.51 -22.44 21.31
C PRO A 590 8.45 -20.94 20.96
N SER A 591 8.07 -20.12 21.93
CA SER A 591 7.99 -18.67 21.78
C SER A 591 9.35 -18.10 21.37
N LYS A 592 9.44 -17.57 20.15
CA LYS A 592 10.65 -16.92 19.64
C LYS A 592 10.83 -15.56 20.29
N CYS A 593 11.51 -15.50 21.42
CA CYS A 593 11.88 -14.24 22.06
C CYS A 593 13.34 -13.88 21.77
N ILE A 594 13.67 -12.59 21.80
CA ILE A 594 15.08 -12.16 21.83
C ILE A 594 15.54 -12.23 23.28
N ASP A 595 16.55 -13.06 23.56
CA ASP A 595 17.11 -13.25 24.88
C ASP A 595 18.16 -12.20 25.24
N VAL A 596 18.37 -12.05 26.55
CA VAL A 596 19.38 -11.15 27.13
C VAL A 596 20.77 -11.51 26.57
N GLU A 597 21.56 -10.49 26.22
CA GLU A 597 22.93 -10.66 25.67
C GLU A 597 23.02 -11.46 24.34
N THR A 598 21.92 -11.61 23.58
CA THR A 598 21.96 -12.17 22.21
C THR A 598 22.99 -11.45 21.32
N PHE A 599 23.02 -10.11 21.39
CA PHE A 599 23.87 -9.24 20.57
C PHE A 599 25.11 -8.70 21.30
N GLN A 600 25.52 -9.34 22.40
CA GLN A 600 26.67 -8.92 23.19
C GLN A 600 27.97 -8.91 22.37
N GLY A 601 28.77 -7.85 22.53
CA GLY A 601 30.03 -7.65 21.80
C GLY A 601 29.91 -6.88 20.48
N LEU A 602 28.70 -6.69 19.94
CA LEU A 602 28.46 -5.94 18.69
C LEU A 602 28.54 -4.41 18.89
N HIS A 603 29.63 -3.92 19.46
CA HIS A 603 29.79 -2.53 19.90
C HIS A 603 29.81 -1.49 18.76
N ASN A 604 30.17 -1.89 17.54
CA ASN A 604 30.21 -1.02 16.36
C ASN A 604 28.96 -1.13 15.47
N LEU A 605 27.96 -1.93 15.87
CA LEU A 605 26.75 -2.14 15.07
C LEU A 605 25.91 -0.85 15.02
N THR A 606 25.67 -0.36 13.81
CA THR A 606 24.85 0.83 13.51
C THR A 606 23.43 0.48 13.07
N GLN A 607 23.25 -0.69 12.43
CA GLN A 607 21.97 -1.14 11.87
C GLN A 607 21.70 -2.59 12.24
N LEU A 608 20.51 -2.85 12.80
CA LEU A 608 20.00 -4.18 13.12
C LEU A 608 18.63 -4.36 12.45
N ASN A 609 18.53 -5.28 11.50
CA ASN A 609 17.26 -5.64 10.89
C ASN A 609 16.86 -7.07 11.28
N LEU A 610 15.74 -7.18 11.98
CA LEU A 610 15.09 -8.42 12.42
C LEU A 610 13.64 -8.51 11.90
N GLU A 611 13.34 -7.87 10.77
CA GLU A 611 12.04 -7.93 10.11
C GLU A 611 11.63 -9.38 9.76
N GLN A 612 10.32 -9.68 9.84
CA GLN A 612 9.74 -10.94 9.38
C GLN A 612 10.35 -12.20 10.01
N ASN A 613 10.71 -12.18 11.30
CA ASN A 613 11.31 -13.32 12.01
C ASN A 613 10.33 -14.18 12.84
N LYS A 614 9.04 -13.82 12.84
CA LYS A 614 7.99 -14.46 13.67
C LYS A 614 8.26 -14.32 15.19
N LEU A 615 9.02 -13.31 15.61
CA LEU A 615 9.35 -13.05 17.02
C LEU A 615 8.08 -12.76 17.83
N THR A 616 7.95 -13.33 19.02
CA THR A 616 6.76 -13.19 19.89
C THR A 616 6.97 -12.28 21.09
N CYS A 617 8.20 -12.12 21.57
CA CYS A 617 8.52 -11.19 22.66
C CYS A 617 9.98 -10.71 22.64
N ILE A 618 10.32 -9.74 23.48
CA ILE A 618 11.69 -9.23 23.66
C ILE A 618 11.95 -9.15 25.17
N ASN A 619 13.02 -9.81 25.63
CA ASN A 619 13.35 -9.84 27.05
C ASN A 619 14.07 -8.54 27.49
N PRO A 620 13.88 -8.05 28.73
CA PRO A 620 14.62 -6.91 29.26
C PRO A 620 16.14 -7.10 29.11
N GLY A 621 16.84 -6.12 28.52
CA GLY A 621 18.27 -6.23 28.25
C GLY A 621 18.67 -7.00 26.97
N ALA A 622 17.72 -7.36 26.09
CA ALA A 622 17.99 -8.04 24.81
C ALA A 622 19.05 -7.34 23.94
N PHE A 623 19.14 -6.00 24.01
CA PHE A 623 20.03 -5.17 23.18
C PHE A 623 21.28 -4.65 23.94
N ILE A 624 21.62 -5.22 25.11
CA ILE A 624 22.80 -4.81 25.89
C ILE A 624 24.08 -4.95 25.05
N GLY A 625 24.89 -3.87 25.05
CA GLY A 625 26.19 -3.81 24.39
C GLY A 625 26.22 -3.13 23.02
N LEU A 626 25.06 -2.80 22.44
CA LEU A 626 24.94 -2.12 21.14
C LEU A 626 25.23 -0.61 21.23
N LYS A 627 26.49 -0.24 21.51
CA LYS A 627 26.93 1.13 21.86
C LYS A 627 26.82 2.18 20.73
N LYS A 628 26.69 1.77 19.47
CA LYS A 628 26.62 2.66 18.30
C LYS A 628 25.36 2.47 17.44
N ILE A 629 24.34 1.77 17.97
CA ILE A 629 23.14 1.46 17.19
C ILE A 629 22.36 2.73 16.88
N GLN A 630 22.02 2.93 15.60
CA GLN A 630 21.22 4.05 15.11
C GLN A 630 19.84 3.58 14.64
N SER A 631 19.75 2.40 14.04
CA SER A 631 18.51 1.86 13.49
C SER A 631 18.24 0.43 13.93
N ILE A 632 17.03 0.18 14.46
CA ILE A 632 16.51 -1.17 14.73
C ILE A 632 15.17 -1.34 13.97
N ASN A 633 15.10 -2.35 13.11
CA ASN A 633 13.87 -2.78 12.45
C ASN A 633 13.41 -4.12 13.05
N LEU A 634 12.22 -4.14 13.65
CA LEU A 634 11.54 -5.29 14.26
C LEU A 634 10.16 -5.54 13.61
N SER A 635 9.91 -4.95 12.43
CA SER A 635 8.61 -5.02 11.78
C SER A 635 8.21 -6.43 11.31
N ARG A 636 6.93 -6.63 10.99
CA ARG A 636 6.38 -7.89 10.45
C ARG A 636 6.63 -9.11 11.35
N ASN A 637 6.70 -8.89 12.66
CA ASN A 637 6.85 -9.95 13.66
C ASN A 637 5.49 -10.27 14.32
N LYS A 638 5.52 -10.88 15.50
CA LYS A 638 4.33 -11.24 16.30
C LYS A 638 4.49 -10.75 17.75
N ILE A 639 5.25 -9.67 17.95
CA ILE A 639 5.56 -9.13 19.27
C ILE A 639 4.26 -8.61 19.87
N ASN A 640 3.95 -9.00 21.11
CA ASN A 640 2.67 -8.73 21.76
C ASN A 640 2.71 -7.62 22.83
N LYS A 641 3.86 -7.42 23.48
CA LYS A 641 4.08 -6.43 24.53
C LYS A 641 5.52 -5.89 24.48
N ILE A 642 5.69 -4.62 24.81
CA ILE A 642 7.00 -3.99 25.06
C ILE A 642 7.10 -3.65 26.54
N ASN A 643 8.05 -4.28 27.23
CA ASN A 643 8.27 -4.12 28.67
C ASN A 643 9.33 -3.05 28.98
N ALA A 644 9.38 -2.61 30.24
CA ALA A 644 10.47 -1.78 30.75
C ALA A 644 11.84 -2.45 30.51
N GLY A 645 12.85 -1.65 30.16
CA GLY A 645 14.24 -2.10 30.10
C GLY A 645 14.64 -2.99 28.92
N VAL A 646 13.73 -3.25 27.97
CA VAL A 646 14.05 -3.95 26.71
C VAL A 646 15.23 -3.31 25.97
N PHE A 647 15.26 -1.97 25.87
CA PHE A 647 16.29 -1.21 25.16
C PHE A 647 17.50 -0.82 26.05
N GLY A 648 17.99 -1.78 26.84
CA GLY A 648 19.33 -1.76 27.46
C GLY A 648 19.44 -1.18 28.88
N ALA A 649 18.34 -0.83 29.54
CA ALA A 649 18.36 -0.30 30.91
C ALA A 649 17.63 -1.21 31.90
N LEU A 650 18.37 -1.85 32.80
CA LEU A 650 17.75 -2.65 33.87
C LEU A 650 17.14 -1.71 34.91
N CYS A 651 15.83 -1.84 35.11
CA CYS A 651 15.01 -1.10 36.06
C CYS A 651 14.19 -2.09 36.90
N LYS A 652 13.99 -1.79 38.19
CA LYS A 652 13.06 -2.54 39.05
C LYS A 652 11.59 -2.18 38.69
N ASN A 653 10.61 -2.90 39.24
CA ASN A 653 9.19 -2.62 38.98
C ASN A 653 8.61 -1.57 39.94
N ASN A 654 7.52 -0.92 39.53
CA ASN A 654 6.75 0.13 40.23
C ASN A 654 7.47 1.49 40.39
N PHE A 655 7.22 2.44 39.46
CA PHE A 655 7.59 3.85 39.63
C PHE A 655 6.47 4.79 39.19
N LYS A 656 6.37 5.96 39.85
CA LYS A 656 5.63 7.13 39.37
C LYS A 656 6.65 8.23 39.03
N MET A 657 6.75 8.60 37.76
CA MET A 657 7.45 9.80 37.30
C MET A 657 6.45 10.78 36.68
N SER A 658 6.83 12.06 36.63
CA SER A 658 6.20 13.09 35.78
C SER A 658 7.19 13.54 34.71
N CYS A 659 6.69 14.15 33.62
CA CYS A 659 7.54 14.70 32.56
C CYS A 659 8.38 15.92 33.01
N ILE A 660 8.15 16.43 34.23
CA ILE A 660 8.68 17.69 34.75
C ILE A 660 9.84 17.45 35.74
N ASN A 661 9.80 16.37 36.53
CA ASN A 661 10.80 16.11 37.58
C ASN A 661 11.25 14.65 37.58
N VAL A 662 12.51 14.42 37.21
CA VAL A 662 13.11 13.10 37.04
C VAL A 662 14.27 12.93 38.03
N THR A 663 13.95 12.62 39.28
CA THR A 663 14.92 12.22 40.31
C THR A 663 15.34 10.77 40.08
N LEU A 664 16.29 10.56 39.16
CA LEU A 664 16.70 9.24 38.65
C LEU A 664 17.77 8.51 39.51
N SER A 665 17.99 8.93 40.76
CA SER A 665 19.27 8.73 41.46
C SER A 665 19.58 7.33 41.99
N GLU A 666 18.62 6.39 42.13
CA GLU A 666 18.90 5.10 42.82
C GLU A 666 18.39 3.80 42.13
N TYR A 667 17.53 3.83 41.10
CA TYR A 667 16.73 2.65 40.73
C TYR A 667 16.81 2.10 39.29
N CYS A 668 17.51 2.76 38.37
CA CYS A 668 17.71 2.28 36.99
C CYS A 668 19.18 2.43 36.57
N ASN A 669 19.81 1.35 36.11
CA ASN A 669 21.20 1.40 35.63
C ASN A 669 21.26 1.82 34.14
N SER A 670 21.82 3.01 33.87
CA SER A 670 21.87 3.62 32.54
C SER A 670 23.10 3.25 31.68
N THR A 671 24.03 2.44 32.22
CA THR A 671 25.34 2.16 31.59
C THR A 671 25.24 1.45 30.24
N ASN A 672 24.21 0.63 30.01
CA ASN A 672 24.05 -0.21 28.82
C ASN A 672 22.88 0.23 27.91
N ALA A 673 22.28 1.39 28.15
CA ALA A 673 21.11 1.86 27.43
C ALA A 673 21.43 2.32 25.99
N LEU A 674 20.45 2.17 25.08
CA LEU A 674 20.59 2.53 23.66
C LEU A 674 20.48 4.05 23.41
N LYS A 675 21.40 4.82 23.98
CA LYS A 675 21.39 6.30 23.90
C LYS A 675 21.56 6.84 22.47
N THR A 676 22.15 6.06 21.57
CA THR A 676 22.45 6.43 20.18
C THR A 676 21.34 6.12 19.17
N ILE A 677 20.27 5.43 19.56
CA ILE A 677 19.22 5.01 18.62
C ILE A 677 18.48 6.24 18.08
N GLU A 678 18.31 6.31 16.75
CA GLU A 678 17.64 7.39 16.03
C GLU A 678 16.34 6.90 15.40
N HIS A 679 16.31 5.65 14.93
CA HIS A 679 15.18 5.05 14.24
C HIS A 679 14.79 3.70 14.85
N LEU A 680 13.53 3.56 15.25
CA LEU A 680 12.96 2.29 15.73
C LEU A 680 11.67 1.98 14.96
N ASN A 681 11.66 0.84 14.27
CA ASN A 681 10.47 0.34 13.58
C ASN A 681 9.93 -0.93 14.26
N LEU A 682 8.67 -0.87 14.71
CA LEU A 682 7.90 -1.93 15.35
C LEU A 682 6.60 -2.25 14.58
N ALA A 683 6.47 -1.77 13.34
CA ALA A 683 5.27 -1.89 12.52
C ALA A 683 4.84 -3.33 12.22
N ILE A 684 3.57 -3.56 11.93
CA ILE A 684 3.02 -4.86 11.52
C ILE A 684 3.39 -5.94 12.57
N ASN A 685 2.93 -5.73 13.80
CA ASN A 685 3.10 -6.64 14.94
C ASN A 685 1.75 -6.85 15.64
N ASN A 686 1.75 -7.56 16.76
CA ASN A 686 0.55 -7.78 17.58
C ASN A 686 0.61 -6.96 18.89
N ILE A 687 1.27 -5.80 18.90
CA ILE A 687 1.54 -5.06 20.15
C ILE A 687 0.21 -4.53 20.69
N THR A 688 -0.09 -4.94 21.93
CA THR A 688 -1.29 -4.55 22.70
C THR A 688 -0.96 -3.59 23.84
N TYR A 689 0.29 -3.58 24.29
CA TYR A 689 0.74 -2.84 25.46
C TYR A 689 2.21 -2.43 25.31
N ILE A 690 2.49 -1.17 25.64
CA ILE A 690 3.83 -0.60 25.73
C ILE A 690 3.97 -0.01 27.13
N HIS A 691 4.96 -0.46 27.89
CA HIS A 691 5.21 0.06 29.22
C HIS A 691 5.76 1.51 29.13
N PRO A 692 5.27 2.49 29.92
CA PRO A 692 5.67 3.90 29.82
C PRO A 692 7.19 4.15 29.83
N HIS A 693 7.91 3.40 30.65
CA HIS A 693 9.38 3.52 30.78
C HIS A 693 10.19 2.69 29.76
N SER A 694 9.57 2.13 28.72
CA SER A 694 10.29 1.28 27.74
C SER A 694 11.39 2.03 26.98
N PHE A 695 11.18 3.32 26.72
CA PHE A 695 12.06 4.16 25.90
C PHE A 695 12.84 5.23 26.68
N ILE A 696 12.79 5.22 28.01
CA ILE A 696 13.24 6.32 28.88
C ILE A 696 14.71 6.75 28.70
N TRP A 697 15.54 5.92 28.07
CA TRP A 697 16.95 6.19 27.77
C TRP A 697 17.29 6.27 26.26
N CYS A 698 16.29 6.19 25.39
CA CYS A 698 16.44 6.30 23.93
C CYS A 698 16.51 7.78 23.51
N ASN A 699 17.44 8.52 24.12
CA ASN A 699 17.42 9.98 24.17
C ASN A 699 17.61 10.66 22.80
N ASN A 700 18.16 9.96 21.81
CA ASN A 700 18.36 10.48 20.45
C ASN A 700 17.29 10.00 19.45
N MET A 701 16.28 9.25 19.89
CA MET A 701 15.30 8.62 19.00
C MET A 701 14.46 9.69 18.31
N GLN A 702 14.59 9.78 16.98
CA GLN A 702 13.95 10.78 16.13
C GLN A 702 12.65 10.24 15.51
N THR A 703 12.60 8.94 15.19
CA THR A 703 11.42 8.31 14.56
C THR A 703 11.04 7.01 15.26
N LEU A 704 9.76 6.88 15.61
CA LEU A 704 9.16 5.66 16.16
C LEU A 704 7.96 5.27 15.29
N ASP A 705 8.04 4.09 14.66
CA ASP A 705 6.96 3.52 13.85
C ASP A 705 6.31 2.35 14.59
N LEU A 706 5.03 2.52 14.93
CA LEU A 706 4.16 1.55 15.60
C LEU A 706 3.00 1.10 14.70
N SER A 707 3.01 1.43 13.42
CA SER A 707 1.88 1.21 12.50
C SER A 707 1.43 -0.26 12.38
N ALA A 708 0.18 -0.51 11.99
CA ALA A 708 -0.41 -1.85 11.84
C ALA A 708 -0.22 -2.73 13.11
N ASN A 709 -0.69 -2.25 14.25
CA ASN A 709 -0.66 -2.92 15.56
C ASN A 709 -2.07 -2.93 16.19
N ILE A 710 -2.21 -3.44 17.42
CA ILE A 710 -3.50 -3.55 18.12
C ILE A 710 -3.47 -2.83 19.48
N LEU A 711 -2.97 -1.59 19.46
CA LEU A 711 -2.86 -0.67 20.59
C LEU A 711 -4.22 -0.05 20.92
N LEU A 712 -4.96 -0.68 21.83
CA LEU A 712 -6.34 -0.28 22.16
C LEU A 712 -6.48 1.14 22.75
N ASN A 713 -5.52 1.56 23.59
CA ASN A 713 -5.55 2.83 24.35
C ASN A 713 -4.16 3.47 24.45
N LEU A 714 -4.11 4.80 24.39
CA LEU A 714 -2.93 5.62 24.71
C LEU A 714 -3.13 6.30 26.07
N ASP A 715 -2.45 5.80 27.12
CA ASP A 715 -2.50 6.41 28.46
C ASP A 715 -1.76 7.76 28.48
N SER A 716 -2.09 8.59 29.46
CA SER A 716 -1.53 9.91 29.83
C SER A 716 0.01 9.99 30.03
N LYS A 717 0.74 8.90 29.82
CA LYS A 717 2.20 8.77 30.02
C LYS A 717 2.88 8.01 28.88
N PHE A 718 2.27 8.02 27.71
CA PHE A 718 2.76 7.31 26.53
C PHE A 718 4.05 7.98 26.02
N LEU A 719 5.18 7.29 26.20
CA LEU A 719 6.52 7.63 25.69
C LEU A 719 7.27 8.76 26.44
N TYR A 720 8.24 8.40 27.30
CA TYR A 720 9.35 9.31 27.65
C TYR A 720 10.39 9.31 26.53
N THR A 721 10.27 10.23 25.59
CA THR A 721 11.11 10.28 24.37
C THR A 721 11.34 11.74 23.93
N PRO A 722 12.21 12.50 24.62
CA PRO A 722 12.28 13.95 24.46
C PRO A 722 12.75 14.43 23.06
N ALA A 723 13.50 13.60 22.32
CA ALA A 723 13.99 13.91 20.97
C ALA A 723 13.09 13.42 19.82
N LEU A 724 11.94 12.80 20.13
CA LEU A 724 11.07 12.19 19.13
C LEU A 724 10.44 13.27 18.23
N LYS A 725 10.62 13.12 16.91
CA LYS A 725 10.11 14.04 15.88
C LYS A 725 8.95 13.42 15.10
N VAL A 726 9.03 12.14 14.74
CA VAL A 726 8.01 11.45 13.95
C VAL A 726 7.49 10.26 14.74
N LEU A 727 6.18 10.19 14.93
CA LEU A 727 5.48 9.08 15.56
C LEU A 727 4.42 8.55 14.60
N ASP A 728 4.61 7.32 14.12
CA ASP A 728 3.62 6.64 13.27
C ASP A 728 2.79 5.65 14.09
N MET A 729 1.47 5.84 14.09
CA MET A 729 0.46 4.98 14.69
C MET A 729 -0.72 4.74 13.72
N HIS A 730 -0.42 4.66 12.43
CA HIS A 730 -1.36 4.22 11.39
C HIS A 730 -1.92 2.82 11.69
N ASP A 731 -3.23 2.59 11.53
CA ASP A 731 -3.88 1.28 11.69
C ASP A 731 -3.51 0.57 13.02
N CYS A 732 -3.63 1.29 14.14
CA CYS A 732 -3.30 0.78 15.48
C CYS A 732 -4.51 0.33 16.31
N ASN A 733 -5.74 0.44 15.79
CA ASN A 733 -7.00 0.16 16.51
C ASN A 733 -7.21 1.04 17.78
N ILE A 734 -6.62 2.24 17.78
CA ILE A 734 -6.72 3.22 18.88
C ILE A 734 -8.18 3.70 18.99
N SER A 735 -8.70 3.73 20.22
CA SER A 735 -10.09 4.14 20.49
C SER A 735 -10.25 5.49 21.21
N ASN A 736 -9.24 5.95 21.95
CA ASN A 736 -9.27 7.22 22.66
C ASN A 736 -7.84 7.79 22.80
N ILE A 737 -7.75 9.12 22.77
CA ILE A 737 -6.51 9.89 22.97
C ILE A 737 -6.77 10.82 24.15
N ILE A 738 -6.07 10.59 25.25
CA ILE A 738 -6.31 11.30 26.52
C ILE A 738 -5.56 12.65 26.50
N ASN A 739 -6.02 13.60 27.31
CA ASN A 739 -5.27 14.83 27.55
C ASN A 739 -3.84 14.49 28.02
N ASN A 740 -2.86 15.31 27.61
CA ASN A 740 -1.44 15.15 27.95
C ASN A 740 -0.75 13.86 27.46
N THR A 741 -1.38 13.01 26.62
CA THR A 741 -0.75 11.78 26.10
C THR A 741 0.66 12.01 25.50
N PHE A 742 0.95 13.18 24.93
CA PHE A 742 2.24 13.53 24.32
C PHE A 742 3.13 14.49 25.14
N GLU A 743 2.81 14.75 26.42
CA GLU A 743 3.54 15.71 27.28
C GLU A 743 5.06 15.42 27.36
N CYS A 744 5.43 14.14 27.37
CA CYS A 744 6.81 13.66 27.46
C CYS A 744 7.55 13.57 26.09
N ALA A 745 6.93 14.05 25.00
CA ALA A 745 7.51 14.07 23.64
C ALA A 745 7.42 15.48 22.98
N PRO A 746 7.99 16.54 23.60
CA PRO A 746 7.73 17.93 23.20
C PRO A 746 8.30 18.36 21.84
N LEU A 747 9.23 17.58 21.26
CA LEU A 747 9.85 17.86 19.96
C LEU A 747 9.12 17.21 18.77
N LEU A 748 7.94 16.62 18.99
CA LEU A 748 7.13 16.03 17.91
C LEU A 748 6.81 17.05 16.82
N PHE A 749 7.10 16.64 15.59
CA PHE A 749 6.96 17.38 14.34
C PHE A 749 5.83 16.78 13.49
N GLU A 750 5.65 15.45 13.52
CA GLU A 750 4.65 14.73 12.74
C GLU A 750 4.07 13.55 13.51
N ILE A 751 2.73 13.43 13.48
CA ILE A 751 1.98 12.33 14.10
C ILE A 751 1.03 11.73 13.05
N GLN A 752 1.15 10.43 12.81
CA GLN A 752 0.26 9.68 11.91
C GLN A 752 -0.73 8.85 12.74
N PHE A 753 -2.03 9.13 12.59
CA PHE A 753 -3.15 8.43 13.24
C PHE A 753 -4.10 7.81 12.21
N SER A 754 -3.71 7.72 10.94
CA SER A 754 -4.62 7.32 9.86
C SER A 754 -5.14 5.88 10.04
N SER A 755 -6.33 5.59 9.52
CA SER A 755 -6.98 4.26 9.55
C SER A 755 -7.31 3.68 10.94
N ASN A 756 -7.29 4.47 12.01
CA ASN A 756 -7.79 4.05 13.33
C ASN A 756 -9.32 4.26 13.45
N SER A 757 -10.10 3.38 12.82
CA SER A 757 -11.57 3.51 12.67
C SER A 757 -12.40 3.79 13.94
N LYS A 758 -11.84 3.61 15.14
CA LYS A 758 -12.46 3.93 16.44
C LYS A 758 -12.12 5.33 16.99
N ILE A 759 -11.21 6.09 16.40
CA ILE A 759 -11.01 7.50 16.75
C ILE A 759 -12.22 8.29 16.24
N ILE A 760 -13.06 8.71 17.18
CA ILE A 760 -14.28 9.49 16.93
C ILE A 760 -14.03 10.99 17.10
N ASN A 761 -13.15 11.38 18.03
CA ASN A 761 -12.78 12.78 18.27
C ASN A 761 -11.31 12.93 18.68
N LEU A 762 -10.76 14.13 18.54
CA LEU A 762 -9.42 14.51 18.99
C LEU A 762 -9.50 15.84 19.74
N ASN A 763 -9.31 15.80 21.06
CA ASN A 763 -9.35 16.99 21.90
C ASN A 763 -8.02 17.77 21.86
N VAL A 764 -8.10 19.09 21.65
CA VAL A 764 -6.95 19.99 21.55
C VAL A 764 -6.00 19.91 22.75
N ASN A 765 -6.52 19.63 23.95
CA ASN A 765 -5.72 19.50 25.18
C ASN A 765 -4.72 18.34 25.17
N SER A 766 -4.88 17.35 24.27
CA SER A 766 -3.86 16.32 24.03
C SER A 766 -2.65 16.84 23.24
N LEU A 767 -2.77 17.99 22.55
CA LEU A 767 -1.81 18.54 21.59
C LEU A 767 -1.19 19.88 22.01
N THR A 768 -1.83 20.66 22.88
CA THR A 768 -1.45 22.05 23.24
C THR A 768 0.04 22.25 23.55
N HIS A 769 0.65 21.27 24.22
CA HIS A 769 2.04 21.23 24.66
C HIS A 769 3.06 21.07 23.50
N LEU A 770 2.65 20.58 22.33
CA LEU A 770 3.52 20.28 21.20
C LEU A 770 3.83 21.54 20.37
N LYS A 771 4.91 22.23 20.75
CA LYS A 771 5.32 23.51 20.14
C LYS A 771 5.88 23.39 18.71
N TYR A 772 6.42 22.23 18.34
CA TYR A 772 7.12 22.00 17.07
C TYR A 772 6.31 21.23 16.02
N LEU A 773 5.07 20.89 16.34
CA LEU A 773 4.19 20.08 15.50
C LEU A 773 3.93 20.79 14.16
N LYS A 774 4.06 20.06 13.06
CA LYS A 774 3.82 20.56 11.69
C LYS A 774 2.74 19.77 10.94
N SER A 775 2.54 18.49 11.24
CA SER A 775 1.56 17.64 10.56
C SER A 775 0.88 16.66 11.52
N ILE A 776 -0.44 16.50 11.37
CA ILE A 776 -1.27 15.47 11.99
C ILE A 776 -2.08 14.81 10.88
N ASP A 777 -1.93 13.50 10.71
CA ASP A 777 -2.72 12.73 9.73
C ASP A 777 -3.82 11.93 10.43
N LEU A 778 -5.06 12.35 10.22
CA LEU A 778 -6.28 11.72 10.72
C LEU A 778 -7.12 11.10 9.59
N SER A 779 -6.54 10.87 8.40
CA SER A 779 -7.26 10.26 7.27
C SER A 779 -7.80 8.86 7.61
N HIS A 780 -8.89 8.45 6.97
CA HIS A 780 -9.51 7.12 7.15
C HIS A 780 -9.99 6.80 8.59
N ASN A 781 -10.30 7.83 9.39
CA ASN A 781 -10.91 7.70 10.71
C ASN A 781 -12.41 8.06 10.71
N SER A 782 -13.15 7.60 11.71
CA SER A 782 -14.59 7.87 11.87
C SER A 782 -14.86 9.16 12.64
N ILE A 783 -14.27 10.27 12.22
CA ILE A 783 -14.25 11.51 13.01
C ILE A 783 -15.55 12.31 12.90
N LEU A 784 -16.10 12.69 14.06
CA LEU A 784 -17.23 13.60 14.17
C LEU A 784 -16.82 15.04 13.83
N CYS A 785 -17.64 15.70 13.02
CA CYS A 785 -17.55 17.13 12.79
C CYS A 785 -18.40 17.84 13.84
N ASP A 786 -17.81 18.08 15.01
CA ASP A 786 -18.42 18.79 16.13
C ASP A 786 -17.56 19.98 16.58
N CYS A 787 -17.96 20.64 17.67
CA CYS A 787 -17.22 21.80 18.19
C CYS A 787 -15.91 21.43 18.92
N GLU A 788 -15.69 20.18 19.33
CA GLU A 788 -14.37 19.78 19.88
C GLU A 788 -13.35 19.60 18.75
N LEU A 789 -13.77 19.02 17.62
CA LEU A 789 -12.92 19.01 16.42
C LEU A 789 -12.73 20.43 15.85
N TYR A 790 -13.74 21.30 15.93
CA TYR A 790 -13.58 22.73 15.60
C TYR A 790 -12.46 23.38 16.43
N ASP A 791 -12.46 23.19 17.76
CA ASP A 791 -11.41 23.74 18.65
C ASP A 791 -10.01 23.22 18.25
N THR A 792 -9.89 21.93 17.94
CA THR A 792 -8.64 21.33 17.44
C THR A 792 -8.24 21.85 16.06
N TRP A 793 -9.18 21.96 15.12
CA TRP A 793 -8.95 22.51 13.79
C TRP A 793 -8.50 23.97 13.87
N PHE A 794 -9.20 24.79 14.65
CA PHE A 794 -8.88 26.19 14.88
C PHE A 794 -7.47 26.36 15.44
N TRP A 795 -7.13 25.58 16.48
CA TRP A 795 -5.77 25.54 17.04
C TRP A 795 -4.71 25.09 16.01
N THR A 796 -5.02 24.12 15.14
CA THR A 796 -4.09 23.75 14.04
C THR A 796 -3.92 24.88 13.04
N LYS A 797 -4.98 25.64 12.73
CA LYS A 797 -4.92 26.80 11.82
C LYS A 797 -4.10 27.95 12.39
N GLU A 798 -4.34 28.34 13.64
CA GLU A 798 -3.53 29.37 14.32
C GLU A 798 -2.03 29.04 14.32
N ARG A 799 -1.68 27.75 14.40
CA ARG A 799 -0.28 27.27 14.43
C ARG A 799 0.27 26.81 13.06
N ASN A 800 -0.47 27.01 11.97
CA ASN A 800 -0.13 26.54 10.60
C ASN A 800 0.19 25.03 10.51
N ILE A 801 -0.44 24.21 11.35
CA ILE A 801 -0.28 22.75 11.38
C ILE A 801 -1.16 22.13 10.28
N ILE A 802 -0.59 21.21 9.51
CA ILE A 802 -1.32 20.47 8.48
C ILE A 802 -2.17 19.40 9.17
N LEU A 803 -3.49 19.54 9.14
CA LEU A 803 -4.45 18.54 9.62
C LEU A 803 -5.09 17.85 8.41
N LYS A 804 -4.73 16.58 8.14
CA LYS A 804 -5.34 15.79 7.06
C LYS A 804 -6.44 14.90 7.61
N THR A 805 -7.54 14.73 6.89
CA THR A 805 -8.75 14.04 7.40
C THR A 805 -9.50 13.24 6.34
N ASP A 806 -8.89 13.02 5.17
CA ASP A 806 -9.57 12.46 4.00
C ASP A 806 -10.08 11.01 4.19
N HIS A 807 -11.25 10.74 3.58
CA HIS A 807 -11.81 9.43 3.23
C HIS A 807 -12.23 8.44 4.34
N TYR A 808 -13.49 8.56 4.75
CA TYR A 808 -14.40 7.39 4.80
C TYR A 808 -15.77 7.82 4.25
N LYS A 809 -16.45 6.97 3.46
CA LYS A 809 -17.83 7.25 3.01
C LYS A 809 -18.82 7.01 4.15
N SER A 810 -18.95 7.96 5.07
CA SER A 810 -20.08 7.98 6.01
C SER A 810 -21.33 8.45 5.28
N GLY A 811 -22.40 7.65 5.32
CA GLY A 811 -23.75 8.11 4.90
C GLY A 811 -24.39 9.09 5.89
N ASN A 812 -23.77 9.30 7.06
CA ASN A 812 -24.28 10.15 8.13
C ASN A 812 -23.62 11.54 8.11
N SER A 813 -24.45 12.58 8.20
CA SER A 813 -24.06 14.00 8.11
C SER A 813 -23.30 14.55 9.33
N SER A 814 -23.22 13.82 10.43
CA SER A 814 -22.44 14.20 11.63
C SER A 814 -20.93 13.93 11.52
N TYR A 815 -20.49 13.02 10.64
CA TYR A 815 -19.07 12.69 10.47
C TYR A 815 -18.45 13.48 9.32
N CYS A 816 -17.18 13.86 9.44
CA CYS A 816 -16.54 14.76 8.47
C CYS A 816 -16.46 14.16 7.04
N GLY A 817 -16.27 12.84 6.92
CA GLY A 817 -16.40 12.11 5.65
C GLY A 817 -15.48 12.62 4.54
N ASN A 818 -16.04 12.91 3.36
CA ASN A 818 -15.31 13.50 2.23
C ASN A 818 -15.42 15.04 2.18
N ARG A 819 -15.87 15.71 3.25
CA ARG A 819 -16.02 17.17 3.24
C ARG A 819 -14.67 17.83 3.51
N ASN A 820 -14.35 18.87 2.74
CA ASN A 820 -13.21 19.72 3.04
C ASN A 820 -13.46 20.41 4.39
N ILE A 821 -12.76 19.97 5.44
CA ILE A 821 -12.96 20.46 6.80
C ILE A 821 -12.67 21.98 6.90
N ASP A 822 -11.80 22.50 6.05
CA ASP A 822 -11.52 23.95 5.99
C ASP A 822 -12.73 24.75 5.47
N GLU A 823 -13.45 24.24 4.47
CA GLU A 823 -14.69 24.84 3.96
C GLU A 823 -15.86 24.65 4.93
N LEU A 824 -15.85 23.56 5.70
CA LEU A 824 -16.86 23.29 6.71
C LEU A 824 -16.70 24.27 7.89
N PHE A 825 -15.57 24.24 8.60
CA PHE A 825 -15.37 25.05 9.82
C PHE A 825 -15.16 26.54 9.56
N SER A 826 -14.76 26.98 8.36
CA SER A 826 -14.72 28.42 8.02
C SER A 826 -16.08 29.12 8.03
N ASN A 827 -17.19 28.36 7.99
CA ASN A 827 -18.56 28.89 7.93
C ASN A 827 -19.35 28.68 9.23
N ILE A 828 -18.67 28.31 10.33
CA ILE A 828 -19.30 27.80 11.56
C ILE A 828 -18.86 28.63 12.76
N ASN A 829 -19.81 28.93 13.65
CA ASN A 829 -19.55 29.69 14.85
C ASN A 829 -19.96 28.88 16.10
N CYS A 830 -18.99 28.24 16.74
CA CYS A 830 -19.18 27.42 17.96
C CYS A 830 -19.26 28.24 19.27
N ASN A 831 -19.45 29.57 19.22
CA ASN A 831 -19.44 30.44 20.40
C ASN A 831 -20.45 30.05 21.49
N ASN A 832 -21.57 29.44 21.13
CA ASN A 832 -22.49 28.79 22.08
C ASN A 832 -22.28 27.28 22.01
N LYS A 833 -21.86 26.66 23.13
CA LYS A 833 -21.60 25.22 23.26
C LYS A 833 -22.90 24.38 23.29
N SER A 834 -23.71 24.52 22.25
CA SER A 834 -24.88 23.69 21.97
C SER A 834 -24.69 23.03 20.60
N THR A 835 -24.65 21.70 20.63
CA THR A 835 -24.38 20.76 19.54
C THR A 835 -25.11 21.01 18.21
N GLU A 836 -24.47 20.54 17.14
CA GLU A 836 -24.90 20.48 15.73
C GLU A 836 -24.68 21.73 14.86
N ILE A 837 -23.80 21.52 13.89
CA ILE A 837 -23.47 22.42 12.79
C ILE A 837 -24.64 22.46 11.81
N GLN A 838 -25.40 23.56 11.81
CA GLN A 838 -26.42 23.81 10.79
C GLN A 838 -25.79 24.29 9.48
N VAL A 839 -25.27 23.35 8.66
CA VAL A 839 -24.99 23.65 7.24
C VAL A 839 -26.32 23.92 6.53
N LYS A 840 -26.42 25.03 5.80
CA LYS A 840 -27.60 25.41 5.01
C LYS A 840 -28.05 24.26 4.11
N LYS A 841 -29.22 23.68 4.39
CA LYS A 841 -29.86 22.69 3.51
C LYS A 841 -30.37 23.37 2.24
N SER A 842 -29.65 23.19 1.13
CA SER A 842 -30.28 23.14 -0.20
C SER A 842 -31.39 22.09 -0.16
N HIS A 843 -32.55 22.38 -0.74
CA HIS A 843 -33.74 21.53 -0.60
C HIS A 843 -33.52 20.13 -1.19
N ALA A 844 -33.40 19.14 -0.31
CA ALA A 844 -33.76 17.75 -0.55
C ALA A 844 -34.75 17.37 0.56
N THR A 845 -35.97 16.99 0.18
CA THR A 845 -37.07 16.78 1.11
C THR A 845 -36.96 15.44 1.84
N ILE A 846 -37.45 15.39 3.08
CA ILE A 846 -37.52 14.21 3.97
C ILE A 846 -38.33 13.02 3.37
N LYS A 847 -38.88 13.17 2.15
CA LYS A 847 -39.46 12.07 1.38
C LYS A 847 -38.43 11.02 0.95
N ASP A 848 -37.20 11.41 0.66
CA ASP A 848 -36.28 10.55 -0.11
C ASP A 848 -35.62 9.45 0.76
N GLU A 849 -35.36 9.72 2.05
CA GLU A 849 -34.86 8.70 2.99
C GLU A 849 -35.92 7.64 3.33
N PHE A 850 -37.20 8.05 3.42
CA PHE A 850 -38.31 7.13 3.62
C PHE A 850 -38.63 6.33 2.35
N ALA A 851 -38.51 6.96 1.18
CA ALA A 851 -38.60 6.28 -0.11
C ALA A 851 -37.51 5.21 -0.25
N PHE A 852 -36.24 5.52 0.03
CA PHE A 852 -35.15 4.54 -0.07
C PHE A 852 -35.36 3.31 0.84
N PHE A 853 -35.85 3.52 2.07
CA PHE A 853 -36.14 2.41 2.97
C PHE A 853 -37.29 1.53 2.45
N LYS A 854 -38.40 2.16 2.01
CA LYS A 854 -39.62 1.47 1.54
C LYS A 854 -39.48 0.82 0.15
N GLU A 855 -38.64 1.40 -0.72
CA GLU A 855 -38.42 0.97 -2.11
C GLU A 855 -37.31 -0.07 -2.26
N TYR A 856 -36.27 -0.06 -1.39
CA TYR A 856 -35.13 -0.98 -1.52
C TYR A 856 -34.89 -1.88 -0.30
N ILE A 857 -34.90 -1.35 0.93
CA ILE A 857 -34.52 -2.13 2.12
C ILE A 857 -35.65 -3.06 2.57
N GLU A 858 -36.87 -2.53 2.69
CA GLU A 858 -38.08 -3.26 3.10
C GLU A 858 -38.37 -4.50 2.23
N PRO A 859 -38.38 -4.44 0.88
CA PRO A 859 -38.60 -5.63 0.06
C PRO A 859 -37.46 -6.65 0.19
N ILE A 860 -36.20 -6.23 0.34
CA ILE A 860 -35.07 -7.17 0.57
C ILE A 860 -35.26 -7.91 1.90
N LEU A 861 -35.63 -7.20 2.97
CA LEU A 861 -35.89 -7.80 4.29
C LEU A 861 -37.08 -8.76 4.25
N LEU A 862 -38.18 -8.40 3.58
CA LEU A 862 -39.35 -9.25 3.39
C LEU A 862 -39.02 -10.51 2.55
N ILE A 863 -38.22 -10.38 1.49
CA ILE A 863 -37.73 -11.52 0.70
C ILE A 863 -36.86 -12.46 1.55
N ILE A 864 -35.98 -11.93 2.40
CA ILE A 864 -35.15 -12.74 3.31
C ILE A 864 -36.03 -13.48 4.32
N ILE A 865 -37.04 -12.81 4.90
CA ILE A 865 -38.00 -13.42 5.84
C ILE A 865 -38.83 -14.51 5.13
N LEU A 866 -39.30 -14.26 3.91
CA LEU A 866 -40.03 -15.26 3.11
C LEU A 866 -39.17 -16.49 2.81
N ILE A 867 -37.95 -16.30 2.31
CA ILE A 867 -37.05 -17.40 1.95
C ILE A 867 -36.65 -18.21 3.18
N LEU A 868 -36.24 -17.57 4.28
CA LEU A 868 -35.87 -18.28 5.51
C LEU A 868 -37.08 -18.95 6.17
N GLY A 869 -38.22 -18.26 6.26
CA GLY A 869 -39.45 -18.80 6.84
C GLY A 869 -40.00 -20.00 6.08
N LEU A 870 -39.98 -19.95 4.74
CA LEU A 870 -40.36 -21.09 3.92
C LEU A 870 -39.34 -22.23 4.01
N LEU A 871 -38.03 -21.95 3.89
CA LEU A 871 -36.99 -22.99 3.98
C LEU A 871 -37.03 -23.73 5.32
N CYS A 872 -37.09 -23.00 6.44
CA CYS A 872 -37.10 -23.60 7.77
C CYS A 872 -38.35 -24.45 8.01
N ASN A 873 -39.54 -23.97 7.65
CA ASN A 873 -40.78 -24.74 7.82
C ASN A 873 -40.90 -25.91 6.84
N PHE A 874 -40.46 -25.77 5.58
CA PHE A 874 -40.39 -26.91 4.66
C PHE A 874 -39.39 -27.97 5.14
N PHE A 875 -38.26 -27.55 5.70
CA PHE A 875 -37.26 -28.47 6.26
C PHE A 875 -37.81 -29.21 7.49
N LEU A 876 -38.57 -28.51 8.36
CA LEU A 876 -39.27 -29.12 9.49
C LEU A 876 -40.29 -30.17 9.01
N LEU A 877 -41.17 -29.82 8.07
CA LEU A 877 -42.13 -30.74 7.47
C LEU A 877 -41.43 -31.93 6.78
N TYR A 878 -40.34 -31.68 6.05
CA TYR A 878 -39.56 -32.71 5.37
C TYR A 878 -38.98 -33.72 6.35
N ILE A 879 -38.38 -33.25 7.46
CA ILE A 879 -37.88 -34.13 8.54
C ILE A 879 -39.05 -34.92 9.15
N SER A 880 -40.15 -34.24 9.50
CA SER A 880 -41.33 -34.87 10.09
C SER A 880 -41.97 -35.93 9.19
N PHE A 881 -42.03 -35.73 7.87
CA PHE A 881 -42.54 -36.76 6.95
C PHE A 881 -41.54 -37.88 6.69
N ARG A 882 -40.24 -37.56 6.62
CA ARG A 882 -39.18 -38.54 6.32
C ARG A 882 -38.93 -39.53 7.45
N HIS A 883 -39.15 -39.14 8.71
CA HIS A 883 -39.01 -40.01 9.88
C HIS A 883 -40.39 -40.41 10.43
N SER A 884 -40.70 -41.71 10.44
CA SER A 884 -41.93 -42.27 11.05
C SER A 884 -42.12 -41.84 12.50
N ASP A 885 -41.01 -41.81 13.24
CA ASP A 885 -40.98 -41.69 14.69
C ASP A 885 -41.30 -40.25 15.15
N LEU A 886 -41.28 -39.29 14.22
CA LEU A 886 -41.71 -37.92 14.44
C LEU A 886 -43.19 -37.68 14.11
N ARG A 887 -43.88 -38.64 13.46
CA ARG A 887 -45.31 -38.57 13.12
C ARG A 887 -46.20 -39.10 14.26
N THR A 888 -45.86 -38.72 15.49
CA THR A 888 -46.64 -39.01 16.69
C THR A 888 -47.75 -37.97 16.89
N LYS A 889 -48.83 -38.36 17.57
CA LYS A 889 -49.95 -37.45 17.90
C LYS A 889 -49.50 -36.17 18.61
N GLN A 890 -48.51 -36.27 19.50
CA GLN A 890 -47.92 -35.14 20.23
C GLN A 890 -47.24 -34.13 19.29
N ASN A 891 -46.58 -34.60 18.24
CA ASN A 891 -45.88 -33.77 17.25
C ASN A 891 -46.79 -33.27 16.12
N ALA A 892 -48.00 -33.82 15.96
CA ALA A 892 -48.95 -33.39 14.93
C ALA A 892 -49.24 -31.89 15.00
N CYS A 893 -49.33 -31.31 16.20
CA CYS A 893 -49.52 -29.87 16.39
C CYS A 893 -48.37 -29.04 15.75
N VAL A 894 -47.12 -29.48 15.89
CA VAL A 894 -45.94 -28.81 15.30
C VAL A 894 -45.96 -28.92 13.76
N ILE A 895 -46.36 -30.08 13.24
CA ILE A 895 -46.52 -30.30 11.79
C ILE A 895 -47.63 -29.40 11.22
N HIS A 896 -48.76 -29.28 11.90
CA HIS A 896 -49.85 -28.38 11.50
C HIS A 896 -49.46 -26.90 11.61
N LEU A 897 -48.69 -26.51 12.64
CA LEU A 897 -48.19 -25.14 12.80
C LEU A 897 -47.26 -24.74 11.66
N ALA A 898 -46.31 -25.61 11.28
CA ALA A 898 -45.40 -25.36 10.16
C ALA A 898 -46.15 -25.25 8.81
N PHE A 899 -47.22 -26.03 8.60
CA PHE A 899 -48.12 -25.85 7.45
C PHE A 899 -48.86 -24.52 7.48
N ALA A 900 -49.39 -24.12 8.65
CA ALA A 900 -50.10 -22.85 8.82
C ALA A 900 -49.18 -21.64 8.60
N ASP A 901 -47.94 -21.69 9.10
CA ASP A 901 -46.93 -20.65 8.91
C ASP A 901 -46.51 -20.53 7.44
N ILE A 902 -46.33 -21.64 6.72
CA ILE A 902 -46.09 -21.62 5.26
C ILE A 902 -47.29 -20.98 4.54
N LEU A 903 -48.52 -21.35 4.89
CA LEU A 903 -49.72 -20.78 4.28
C LEU A 903 -49.83 -19.27 4.56
N CYS A 904 -49.53 -18.85 5.79
CA CYS A 904 -49.52 -17.46 6.23
C CYS A 904 -48.48 -16.63 5.46
N LEU A 905 -47.25 -17.15 5.32
CA LEU A 905 -46.18 -16.52 4.55
C LEU A 905 -46.51 -16.41 3.04
N LEU A 906 -47.14 -17.45 2.46
CA LEU A 906 -47.51 -17.46 1.04
C LEU A 906 -48.74 -16.60 0.72
N LEU A 907 -49.66 -16.38 1.67
CA LEU A 907 -50.87 -15.60 1.44
C LEU A 907 -50.74 -14.14 1.86
N ASN A 908 -50.20 -13.85 3.05
CA ASN A 908 -50.23 -12.50 3.61
C ASN A 908 -49.10 -11.60 3.07
N LEU A 909 -47.92 -12.14 2.78
CA LEU A 909 -46.78 -11.34 2.31
C LEU A 909 -46.95 -10.79 0.88
N PRO A 910 -47.51 -11.55 -0.09
CA PRO A 910 -47.83 -10.99 -1.41
C PRO A 910 -48.95 -9.95 -1.38
N LEU A 911 -49.89 -10.08 -0.44
CA LEU A 911 -50.99 -9.12 -0.28
C LEU A 911 -50.52 -7.78 0.32
N SER A 912 -49.58 -7.78 1.27
CA SER A 912 -49.08 -6.53 1.86
C SER A 912 -48.26 -5.67 0.88
N TYR A 913 -47.68 -6.28 -0.16
CA TYR A 913 -46.87 -5.57 -1.17
C TYR A 913 -47.64 -5.23 -2.46
N TRP A 914 -48.93 -5.60 -2.56
CA TRP A 914 -49.73 -5.46 -3.79
C TRP A 914 -49.98 -3.99 -4.18
N ASP A 915 -50.04 -3.07 -3.22
CA ASP A 915 -50.33 -1.65 -3.47
C ASP A 915 -49.22 -0.93 -4.26
N ASN A 916 -47.97 -1.43 -4.22
CA ASN A 916 -46.84 -0.87 -4.97
C ASN A 916 -46.83 -1.29 -6.46
N PHE A 917 -47.63 -2.28 -6.89
CA PHE A 917 -47.69 -2.75 -8.28
C PHE A 917 -48.62 -1.93 -9.20
N LYS A 918 -48.93 -0.68 -8.85
CA LYS A 918 -49.84 0.22 -9.61
C LYS A 918 -49.34 0.68 -10.99
N SER A 919 -48.16 0.28 -11.44
CA SER A 919 -47.60 0.67 -12.76
C SER A 919 -47.93 -0.30 -13.91
N LEU A 920 -48.56 -1.46 -13.65
CA LEU A 920 -49.10 -2.34 -14.68
C LEU A 920 -50.59 -2.05 -14.92
N ASN A 921 -50.93 -1.73 -16.16
CA ASN A 921 -52.16 -1.01 -16.52
C ASN A 921 -53.44 -1.88 -16.48
N LYS A 922 -54.54 -1.27 -16.03
CA LYS A 922 -55.95 -1.64 -16.32
C LYS A 922 -56.46 -3.05 -15.95
N ILE A 923 -56.49 -3.41 -14.66
CA ILE A 923 -57.62 -4.21 -14.09
C ILE A 923 -58.12 -3.58 -12.77
N CYS A 924 -58.64 -2.35 -12.84
CA CYS A 924 -59.43 -1.77 -11.75
C CYS A 924 -60.91 -2.15 -11.88
N LYS A 925 -61.25 -3.41 -11.53
CA LYS A 925 -62.63 -3.80 -11.21
C LYS A 925 -62.77 -5.06 -10.34
N LEU A 926 -61.76 -5.30 -9.48
CA LEU A 926 -61.78 -6.32 -8.42
C LEU A 926 -61.20 -5.72 -7.11
N GLN A 927 -61.68 -4.52 -6.75
CA GLN A 927 -61.60 -4.06 -5.37
C GLN A 927 -62.67 -4.77 -4.53
N THR A 928 -62.37 -4.94 -3.25
CA THR A 928 -63.21 -5.55 -2.21
C THR A 928 -63.58 -7.02 -2.42
N ILE A 929 -62.58 -7.92 -2.32
CA ILE A 929 -62.69 -8.89 -1.23
C ILE A 929 -62.18 -8.14 0.01
N PRO A 930 -63.00 -7.89 1.04
CA PRO A 930 -62.52 -7.26 2.26
C PRO A 930 -61.39 -8.10 2.86
N THR A 931 -60.35 -7.46 3.41
CA THR A 931 -59.33 -8.15 4.22
C THR A 931 -59.98 -8.98 5.34
N ALA A 932 -61.13 -8.54 5.87
CA ALA A 932 -61.99 -9.29 6.77
C ALA A 932 -62.48 -10.65 6.22
N TRP A 933 -62.77 -10.79 4.92
CA TRP A 933 -63.17 -12.07 4.31
C TRP A 933 -61.98 -13.04 4.18
N LEU A 934 -60.79 -12.51 3.89
CA LEU A 934 -59.57 -13.31 3.78
C LEU A 934 -59.07 -13.75 5.17
N LEU A 935 -59.20 -12.88 6.18
CA LEU A 935 -59.10 -13.21 7.60
C LEU A 935 -60.14 -14.26 8.02
N MET A 936 -61.42 -14.09 7.66
CA MET A 936 -62.47 -15.05 8.00
C MET A 936 -62.20 -16.44 7.39
N MET A 937 -61.69 -16.51 6.15
CA MET A 937 -61.31 -17.78 5.51
C MET A 937 -60.08 -18.42 6.14
N THR A 938 -59.05 -17.65 6.52
CA THR A 938 -57.91 -18.20 7.28
C THR A 938 -58.32 -18.65 8.68
N TRP A 939 -59.24 -17.96 9.35
CA TRP A 939 -59.82 -18.37 10.63
C TRP A 939 -60.65 -19.66 10.50
N ILE A 940 -61.55 -19.76 9.52
CA ILE A 940 -62.34 -20.97 9.27
C ILE A 940 -61.42 -22.15 8.95
N SER A 941 -60.41 -21.96 8.10
CA SER A 941 -59.43 -23.01 7.79
C SER A 941 -58.61 -23.42 9.02
N ALA A 942 -58.21 -22.49 9.88
CA ALA A 942 -57.48 -22.79 11.12
C ALA A 942 -58.36 -23.53 12.14
N ILE A 943 -59.64 -23.14 12.29
CA ILE A 943 -60.60 -23.82 13.16
C ILE A 943 -60.87 -25.25 12.68
N VAL A 944 -61.11 -25.44 11.38
CA VAL A 944 -61.37 -26.77 10.79
C VAL A 944 -60.14 -27.69 10.88
N THR A 945 -58.93 -27.16 10.68
CA THR A 945 -57.69 -27.97 10.76
C THR A 945 -57.20 -28.24 12.19
N SER A 946 -57.59 -27.43 13.17
CA SER A 946 -57.26 -27.66 14.60
C SER A 946 -58.24 -28.59 15.32
N PHE A 947 -59.46 -28.75 14.81
CA PHE A 947 -60.48 -29.63 15.40
C PHE A 947 -60.04 -31.09 15.62
N PRO A 948 -59.31 -31.76 14.70
CA PRO A 948 -58.80 -33.12 14.93
C PRO A 948 -57.75 -33.20 16.03
N ALA A 949 -56.90 -32.17 16.19
CA ALA A 949 -55.89 -32.12 17.25
C ALA A 949 -56.54 -31.91 18.63
N TYR A 950 -57.55 -31.04 18.70
CA TYR A 950 -58.40 -30.86 19.89
C TYR A 950 -59.12 -32.17 20.27
N TYR A 951 -59.78 -32.83 19.30
CA TYR A 951 -60.44 -34.11 19.54
C TYR A 951 -59.46 -35.19 20.02
N SER A 952 -58.28 -35.32 19.39
CA SER A 952 -57.22 -36.23 19.83
C SER A 952 -56.74 -35.95 21.26
N ALA A 953 -56.53 -34.68 21.62
CA ALA A 953 -56.08 -34.30 22.96
C ALA A 953 -57.13 -34.60 24.04
N THR A 954 -58.43 -34.44 23.72
CA THR A 954 -59.52 -34.72 24.66
C THR A 954 -59.77 -36.21 24.88
N VAL A 955 -59.51 -37.06 23.88
CA VAL A 955 -59.60 -38.53 24.02
C VAL A 955 -58.43 -39.10 24.86
N GLU A 956 -57.23 -38.52 24.78
CA GLU A 956 -56.04 -39.02 25.50
C GLU A 956 -55.91 -38.56 26.97
N ILE A 957 -56.70 -37.59 27.44
CA ILE A 957 -56.76 -37.23 28.89
C ILE A 957 -57.15 -38.44 29.76
N ARG A 958 -57.87 -39.44 29.23
CA ARG A 958 -58.20 -40.68 29.95
C ARG A 958 -57.03 -41.67 30.10
N CYS A 959 -55.87 -41.45 29.46
CA CYS A 959 -54.75 -42.41 29.45
C CYS A 959 -53.37 -41.75 29.65
N LEU A 960 -53.25 -40.78 30.57
CA LEU A 960 -51.97 -40.10 30.90
C LEU A 960 -51.50 -40.24 32.36
N TYR A 961 -52.11 -41.15 33.12
CA TYR A 961 -51.44 -41.94 34.17
C TYR A 961 -50.91 -43.22 33.49
N CYS A 962 -49.64 -43.65 33.54
CA CYS A 962 -48.45 -43.30 34.34
C CYS A 962 -47.17 -43.37 33.43
N PRO A 963 -45.95 -42.97 33.87
CA PRO A 963 -45.20 -43.63 34.96
C PRO A 963 -45.03 -42.76 36.22
N PRO A 964 -44.58 -43.33 37.36
CA PRO A 964 -44.49 -42.61 38.63
C PRO A 964 -43.28 -41.65 38.68
N GLY A 965 -43.45 -40.44 38.14
CA GLY A 965 -42.59 -39.31 38.46
C GLY A 965 -42.96 -38.75 39.83
N ASN A 966 -41.96 -38.54 40.71
CA ASN A 966 -42.18 -38.03 42.06
C ASN A 966 -43.04 -36.74 42.04
N GLN A 967 -44.07 -36.66 42.89
CA GLN A 967 -45.06 -35.56 42.82
C GLN A 967 -44.39 -34.19 43.05
N ASP A 968 -43.38 -34.15 43.92
CA ASP A 968 -42.49 -32.99 44.13
C ASP A 968 -41.82 -32.51 42.83
N TYR A 969 -41.42 -33.43 41.94
CA TYR A 969 -40.75 -33.07 40.68
C TYR A 969 -41.72 -32.34 39.74
N ILE A 970 -42.96 -32.83 39.64
CA ILE A 970 -44.00 -32.20 38.82
C ILE A 970 -44.35 -30.81 39.36
N GLN A 971 -44.53 -30.68 40.67
CA GLN A 971 -44.77 -29.40 41.35
C GLN A 971 -43.62 -28.41 41.12
N ASN A 972 -42.37 -28.84 41.32
CA ASN A 972 -41.20 -28.00 41.16
C ASN A 972 -41.00 -27.55 39.69
N VAL A 973 -41.20 -28.44 38.71
CA VAL A 973 -41.06 -28.09 37.28
C VAL A 973 -42.10 -27.06 36.86
N TRP A 974 -43.39 -27.25 37.18
CA TRP A 974 -44.42 -26.27 36.79
C TRP A 974 -44.28 -24.94 37.53
N THR A 975 -43.91 -24.96 38.81
CA THR A 975 -43.65 -23.74 39.59
C THR A 975 -42.45 -22.97 39.05
N PHE A 976 -41.36 -23.66 38.69
CA PHE A 976 -40.19 -23.06 38.05
C PHE A 976 -40.54 -22.47 36.67
N GLN A 977 -41.30 -23.19 35.84
CA GLN A 977 -41.74 -22.68 34.54
C GLN A 977 -42.62 -21.44 34.66
N PHE A 978 -43.52 -21.36 35.65
CA PHE A 978 -44.29 -20.16 35.94
C PHE A 978 -43.39 -18.97 36.32
N ILE A 979 -42.42 -19.18 37.21
CA ILE A 979 -41.47 -18.13 37.64
C ILE A 979 -40.64 -17.63 36.44
N VAL A 980 -40.09 -18.52 35.62
CA VAL A 980 -39.20 -18.12 34.51
C VAL A 980 -39.98 -17.57 33.32
N TYR A 981 -40.96 -18.32 32.81
CA TYR A 981 -41.62 -18.02 31.54
C TYR A 981 -42.85 -17.13 31.66
N CYS A 982 -43.43 -16.97 32.85
CA CYS A 982 -44.54 -16.03 33.08
C CYS A 982 -44.11 -14.78 33.85
N LEU A 983 -43.43 -14.91 35.00
CA LEU A 983 -43.00 -13.75 35.79
C LEU A 983 -41.73 -13.10 35.21
N GLY A 984 -40.65 -13.86 35.01
CA GLY A 984 -39.37 -13.34 34.53
C GLY A 984 -39.45 -12.68 33.16
N SER A 985 -40.06 -13.38 32.19
CA SER A 985 -40.29 -12.84 30.83
C SER A 985 -41.11 -11.54 30.85
N ALA A 986 -42.20 -11.50 31.63
CA ALA A 986 -43.12 -10.37 31.63
C ALA A 986 -42.56 -9.16 32.40
N ILE A 987 -41.74 -9.37 33.44
CA ILE A 987 -40.96 -8.30 34.08
C ILE A 987 -39.98 -7.66 33.09
N VAL A 988 -39.26 -8.47 32.30
CA VAL A 988 -38.32 -7.97 31.28
C VAL A 988 -39.07 -7.21 30.18
N ILE A 989 -40.15 -7.78 29.65
CA ILE A 989 -41.01 -7.14 28.62
C ILE A 989 -41.60 -5.84 29.16
N ALA A 990 -42.11 -5.81 30.38
CA ALA A 990 -42.66 -4.60 31.00
C ALA A 990 -41.56 -3.54 31.21
N PHE A 991 -40.39 -3.90 31.73
CA PHE A 991 -39.29 -2.96 31.96
C PHE A 991 -38.86 -2.25 30.67
N PHE A 992 -38.61 -2.99 29.58
CA PHE A 992 -38.19 -2.40 28.32
C PHE A 992 -39.31 -1.56 27.67
N ASN A 993 -40.56 -2.02 27.69
CA ASN A 993 -41.67 -1.29 27.07
C ASN A 993 -42.10 -0.05 27.88
N ILE A 994 -42.09 -0.10 29.22
CA ILE A 994 -42.32 1.08 30.08
C ILE A 994 -41.21 2.11 29.84
N LYS A 995 -39.93 1.67 29.79
CA LYS A 995 -38.81 2.57 29.49
C LYS A 995 -38.93 3.20 28.11
N THR A 996 -39.37 2.44 27.11
CA THR A 996 -39.59 2.92 25.74
C THR A 996 -40.77 3.90 25.65
N SER A 997 -41.91 3.59 26.28
CA SER A 997 -43.09 4.48 26.34
C SER A 997 -42.79 5.77 27.11
N SER A 998 -42.03 5.68 28.21
CA SER A 998 -41.55 6.84 28.97
C SER A 998 -40.63 7.72 28.12
N TYR A 999 -39.64 7.13 27.44
CA TYR A 999 -38.74 7.84 26.54
C TYR A 999 -39.49 8.51 25.37
N LEU A 1000 -40.47 7.82 24.78
CA LEU A 1000 -41.34 8.40 23.74
C LEU A 1000 -42.13 9.60 24.26
N LYS A 1001 -42.73 9.51 25.46
CA LYS A 1001 -43.46 10.62 26.09
C LYS A 1001 -42.54 11.78 26.47
N GLU A 1002 -41.35 11.51 27.01
CA GLU A 1002 -40.36 12.54 27.33
C GLU A 1002 -39.80 13.23 26.07
N SER A 1003 -39.67 12.50 24.95
CA SER A 1003 -39.25 13.05 23.65
C SER A 1003 -40.24 14.08 23.07
N ILE A 1004 -41.53 14.02 23.45
CA ILE A 1004 -42.53 15.01 23.03
C ILE A 1004 -42.29 16.35 23.76
N CYS A 1005 -41.87 16.31 25.03
CA CYS A 1005 -41.63 17.51 25.84
C CYS A 1005 -40.33 18.27 25.50
N ARG A 1006 -39.40 17.65 24.76
CA ARG A 1006 -38.07 18.21 24.45
C ARG A 1006 -37.93 18.83 23.06
N ILE A 1007 -39.03 19.03 22.33
CA ILE A 1007 -39.04 19.69 21.01
C ILE A 1007 -39.31 21.19 21.21
N PRO A 1008 -38.35 22.09 20.96
CA PRO A 1008 -38.59 23.52 21.04
C PRO A 1008 -39.28 24.03 19.76
N GLY A 1009 -40.49 24.59 19.89
CA GLY A 1009 -41.06 25.50 18.88
C GLY A 1009 -42.25 25.02 18.05
N GLU A 1010 -42.88 23.87 18.34
CA GLU A 1010 -44.11 23.46 17.61
C GLU A 1010 -45.39 23.56 18.46
N ILE A 1011 -46.46 23.99 17.78
CA ILE A 1011 -47.82 24.19 18.32
C ILE A 1011 -48.41 22.84 18.75
N LYS A 1012 -49.21 22.84 19.82
CA LYS A 1012 -49.69 21.65 20.56
C LYS A 1012 -50.51 20.61 19.77
N ASP A 1013 -50.89 20.89 18.52
CA ASP A 1013 -51.79 20.06 17.70
C ASP A 1013 -51.14 19.39 16.48
N ASN A 1014 -49.82 19.17 16.51
CA ASN A 1014 -49.15 18.49 15.40
C ASN A 1014 -49.44 16.97 15.38
N VAL A 1015 -49.89 16.45 14.23
CA VAL A 1015 -50.24 15.04 13.99
C VAL A 1015 -49.14 14.08 14.47
N LYS A 1016 -47.86 14.45 14.32
CA LYS A 1016 -46.71 13.66 14.79
C LYS A 1016 -46.70 13.43 16.31
N ALA A 1017 -47.16 14.40 17.12
CA ALA A 1017 -47.27 14.23 18.57
C ALA A 1017 -48.41 13.27 18.94
N ARG A 1018 -49.53 13.35 18.20
CA ARG A 1018 -50.67 12.42 18.32
C ARG A 1018 -50.24 10.98 17.99
N ASN A 1019 -49.57 10.77 16.86
CA ASN A 1019 -49.10 9.46 16.43
C ASN A 1019 -48.05 8.87 17.39
N ARG A 1020 -47.11 9.70 17.92
CA ARG A 1020 -46.15 9.24 18.94
C ARG A 1020 -46.82 8.86 20.26
N LYS A 1021 -47.87 9.58 20.67
CA LYS A 1021 -48.68 9.22 21.84
C LYS A 1021 -49.44 7.92 21.61
N MET A 1022 -50.10 7.78 20.46
CA MET A 1022 -50.82 6.54 20.08
C MET A 1022 -49.87 5.34 20.05
N ALA A 1023 -48.69 5.44 19.43
CA ALA A 1023 -47.69 4.37 19.46
C ALA A 1023 -47.23 4.02 20.89
N ALA A 1024 -46.99 5.01 21.75
CA ALA A 1024 -46.59 4.81 23.14
C ALA A 1024 -47.70 4.15 24.00
N ASP A 1025 -48.97 4.38 23.67
CA ASP A 1025 -50.13 3.78 24.31
C ASP A 1025 -50.43 2.37 23.72
N THR A 1026 -50.21 2.14 22.42
CA THR A 1026 -50.29 0.80 21.77
C THR A 1026 -49.27 -0.17 22.37
N VAL A 1027 -48.01 0.26 22.55
CA VAL A 1027 -46.96 -0.53 23.20
C VAL A 1027 -47.36 -0.95 24.62
N PHE A 1028 -48.07 -0.08 25.35
CA PHE A 1028 -48.57 -0.39 26.68
C PHE A 1028 -49.72 -1.42 26.64
N ILE A 1029 -50.67 -1.27 25.72
CA ILE A 1029 -51.77 -2.23 25.51
C ILE A 1029 -51.23 -3.63 25.19
N LEU A 1030 -50.20 -3.76 24.36
CA LEU A 1030 -49.60 -5.05 24.02
C LEU A 1030 -49.00 -5.78 25.24
N VAL A 1031 -48.36 -5.06 26.16
CA VAL A 1031 -47.88 -5.64 27.43
C VAL A 1031 -49.06 -6.16 28.26
N THR A 1032 -50.17 -5.42 28.31
CA THR A 1032 -51.39 -5.82 29.02
C THR A 1032 -52.02 -7.08 28.43
N VAL A 1033 -52.15 -7.17 27.10
CA VAL A 1033 -52.72 -8.34 26.40
C VAL A 1033 -51.85 -9.58 26.60
N PHE A 1034 -50.51 -9.44 26.59
CA PHE A 1034 -49.58 -10.53 26.89
C PHE A 1034 -49.80 -11.09 28.31
N PHE A 1035 -49.88 -10.22 29.32
CA PHE A 1035 -50.16 -10.65 30.71
C PHE A 1035 -51.50 -11.38 30.82
N ILE A 1036 -52.60 -10.79 30.30
CA ILE A 1036 -53.94 -11.37 30.38
C ILE A 1036 -54.02 -12.74 29.71
N SER A 1037 -53.29 -12.93 28.61
CA SER A 1037 -53.39 -14.17 27.83
C SER A 1037 -52.52 -15.31 28.38
N TYR A 1038 -51.35 -15.00 28.94
CA TYR A 1038 -50.39 -16.02 29.38
C TYR A 1038 -50.59 -16.43 30.84
N LEU A 1039 -50.92 -15.46 31.71
CA LEU A 1039 -50.96 -15.67 33.16
C LEU A 1039 -51.94 -16.77 33.63
N PRO A 1040 -53.20 -16.85 33.14
CA PRO A 1040 -54.16 -17.79 33.71
C PRO A 1040 -53.83 -19.26 33.42
N ASN A 1041 -53.18 -19.56 32.27
CA ASN A 1041 -52.77 -20.93 31.93
C ASN A 1041 -51.65 -21.45 32.82
N TYR A 1042 -50.62 -20.64 33.08
CA TYR A 1042 -49.52 -21.09 33.95
C TYR A 1042 -49.97 -21.18 35.41
N ILE A 1043 -50.85 -20.28 35.88
CA ILE A 1043 -51.49 -20.41 37.20
C ILE A 1043 -52.28 -21.72 37.28
N LEU A 1044 -53.13 -22.03 36.30
CA LEU A 1044 -53.91 -23.28 36.29
C LEU A 1044 -53.01 -24.51 36.36
N ARG A 1045 -51.93 -24.56 35.57
CA ARG A 1045 -50.98 -25.70 35.58
C ARG A 1045 -50.26 -25.87 36.92
N VAL A 1046 -49.94 -24.77 37.61
CA VAL A 1046 -49.41 -24.83 38.98
C VAL A 1046 -50.48 -25.33 39.96
N LEU A 1047 -51.69 -24.78 39.95
CA LEU A 1047 -52.78 -25.22 40.83
C LEU A 1047 -53.10 -26.72 40.67
N VAL A 1048 -53.08 -27.23 39.44
CA VAL A 1048 -53.30 -28.64 39.12
C VAL A 1048 -52.11 -29.51 39.55
N ALA A 1049 -50.87 -29.07 39.32
CA ALA A 1049 -49.68 -29.80 39.81
C ALA A 1049 -49.63 -29.93 41.34
N TRP A 1050 -50.21 -28.95 42.05
CA TRP A 1050 -50.35 -28.94 43.50
C TRP A 1050 -51.65 -29.61 44.01
N ASN A 1051 -52.43 -30.25 43.13
CA ASN A 1051 -53.72 -30.90 43.43
C ASN A 1051 -54.76 -29.98 44.12
N ILE A 1052 -54.73 -28.68 43.86
CA ILE A 1052 -55.65 -27.69 44.47
C ILE A 1052 -57.01 -27.65 43.73
N VAL A 1053 -57.07 -28.11 42.48
CA VAL A 1053 -58.27 -28.08 41.61
C VAL A 1053 -58.45 -29.41 40.90
N ASP A 1054 -59.66 -29.96 40.95
CA ASP A 1054 -60.01 -31.25 40.32
C ASP A 1054 -60.03 -31.19 38.78
N ILE A 1055 -59.64 -32.33 38.18
CA ILE A 1055 -59.34 -32.46 36.75
C ILE A 1055 -60.57 -32.22 35.86
N GLU A 1056 -61.79 -32.53 36.32
CA GLU A 1056 -63.00 -32.35 35.52
C GLU A 1056 -63.32 -30.87 35.23
N ASN A 1057 -62.94 -29.94 36.12
CA ASN A 1057 -63.14 -28.51 35.95
C ASN A 1057 -62.07 -27.83 35.06
N ILE A 1058 -60.97 -28.53 34.74
CA ILE A 1058 -59.86 -28.00 33.93
C ILE A 1058 -60.30 -27.69 32.49
N PHE A 1059 -61.30 -28.41 31.96
CA PHE A 1059 -61.69 -28.37 30.55
C PHE A 1059 -62.11 -26.97 30.08
N ILE A 1060 -63.00 -26.31 30.84
CA ILE A 1060 -63.53 -24.99 30.51
C ILE A 1060 -62.42 -23.92 30.58
N ILE A 1061 -61.55 -23.99 31.59
CA ILE A 1061 -60.49 -23.01 31.80
C ILE A 1061 -59.34 -23.20 30.79
N SER A 1062 -59.03 -24.44 30.41
CA SER A 1062 -58.05 -24.75 29.36
C SER A 1062 -58.54 -24.32 27.98
N PHE A 1063 -59.84 -24.45 27.69
CA PHE A 1063 -60.44 -23.90 26.48
C PHE A 1063 -60.35 -22.36 26.45
N PHE A 1064 -60.70 -21.71 27.57
CA PHE A 1064 -60.65 -20.24 27.66
C PHE A 1064 -59.22 -19.70 27.51
N THR A 1065 -58.23 -20.33 28.14
CA THR A 1065 -56.82 -19.95 28.00
C THR A 1065 -56.26 -20.21 26.61
N PHE A 1066 -56.63 -21.30 25.95
CA PHE A 1066 -56.28 -21.53 24.55
C PHE A 1066 -56.82 -20.43 23.64
N CYS A 1067 -58.09 -20.04 23.83
CA CYS A 1067 -58.69 -18.91 23.11
C CYS A 1067 -57.94 -17.60 23.37
N LEU A 1068 -57.53 -17.31 24.61
CA LEU A 1068 -56.75 -16.11 24.94
C LEU A 1068 -55.37 -16.09 24.27
N PHE A 1069 -54.64 -17.23 24.25
CA PHE A 1069 -53.37 -17.32 23.51
C PHE A 1069 -53.53 -17.04 22.03
N PHE A 1070 -54.57 -17.61 21.41
CA PHE A 1070 -54.88 -17.42 20.00
C PHE A 1070 -55.27 -15.96 19.71
N CYS A 1071 -56.07 -15.33 20.57
CA CYS A 1071 -56.36 -13.90 20.49
C CYS A 1071 -55.09 -13.04 20.56
N ASN A 1072 -54.13 -13.34 21.45
CA ASN A 1072 -52.88 -12.57 21.55
C ASN A 1072 -52.01 -12.66 20.27
N SER A 1073 -51.89 -13.84 19.65
CA SER A 1073 -51.16 -13.98 18.39
C SER A 1073 -51.84 -13.26 17.21
N LEU A 1074 -53.15 -13.01 17.30
CA LEU A 1074 -53.91 -12.21 16.33
C LEU A 1074 -53.87 -10.69 16.61
N PHE A 1075 -53.86 -10.27 17.87
CA PHE A 1075 -53.83 -8.85 18.24
C PHE A 1075 -52.46 -8.18 17.97
N ASN A 1076 -51.35 -8.90 18.14
CA ASN A 1076 -50.01 -8.38 17.88
C ASN A 1076 -49.87 -7.78 16.46
N PRO A 1077 -50.20 -8.50 15.36
CA PRO A 1077 -50.21 -7.92 14.01
C PRO A 1077 -51.20 -6.77 13.82
N ILE A 1078 -52.43 -6.89 14.35
CA ILE A 1078 -53.48 -5.87 14.14
C ILE A 1078 -53.09 -4.54 14.78
N SER A 1079 -52.47 -4.56 15.96
CA SER A 1079 -51.97 -3.36 16.64
C SER A 1079 -50.84 -2.63 15.89
N LEU A 1080 -50.05 -3.37 15.12
CA LEU A 1080 -49.01 -2.82 14.24
C LEU A 1080 -49.65 -2.16 13.00
N PHE A 1081 -50.63 -2.82 12.37
CA PHE A 1081 -51.33 -2.29 11.20
C PHE A 1081 -52.24 -1.09 11.49
N HIS A 1082 -52.83 -1.00 12.69
CA HIS A 1082 -53.69 0.13 13.05
C HIS A 1082 -52.93 1.48 13.16
N ASN A 1083 -51.60 1.48 13.07
CA ASN A 1083 -50.77 2.70 13.03
C ASN A 1083 -50.57 3.28 11.61
N GLU A 1084 -51.03 2.63 10.54
CA GLU A 1084 -50.99 3.16 9.15
C GLU A 1084 -52.38 3.52 8.56
N LEU A 1085 -53.46 3.41 9.35
CA LEU A 1085 -54.81 3.90 9.04
C LEU A 1085 -55.11 5.23 9.74
#